data_AF-A0AA35U3M2-F1
#
_entry.id   AF-A0AA35U3M2-F1
#
_cell.length_a   1.000
_cell.length_b   1.000
_cell.length_c   1.000
_cell.angle_alpha   90.00
_cell.angle_beta   90.00
_cell.angle_gamma   90.00
#
_symmetry.space_group_name_H-M   'P 1'
#
loop_
_entity.id
_entity.type
_entity.pdbx_description
1 polymer ?
#
loop_
_entity_poly.entity_id
_entity_poly.type
_entity_poly.pdbx_seq_one_letter_code
_entity_poly.pdbx_strand_id
1 'polypeptide(L)'
;MSDQVPVLQLSGLELLEITPETNFVNIGERTNVTGSRKFLRLIESADFETAVEVAREQVEGGAQIIDINMDEGLIDGVKAMTTFLNLIAAEPDIARVPVMIDSSKWEIIEAGLRVAQGKSVVNSISLKEGEEAFVRLALKIKQYGAAVVVMAFDEDGQADSLERRIEICQRSYDILVNQVQFAPQDIIFDPNIFPVATGMEEHRRNALDFFSATRWIRKNLPHANVSGGVSNISFSFRGNNTVREAMHAAFLYHAIQHGMNMGIVNPSLLEVYDEIPKNLLNHVEDVLLDRRADATERLLDFAESVKEKVKGGNPEKNAWRKQELQERISHSLIKGIDAFIEEDVEEARQQVIRPLEVIEGHLMNGMNIVGDLFGEGKMFLPQVVKSARVMKKAVAYLQPYIEAEKDSDSQSAGKILMATVKGDVHDIGKNIVSVVLACNNFEIIDLGVMVPPEKILESAIKHQVDVIGLSGLITPSLDEMIFVAQEMERQKIQIPLLIGGATTSKAHTAVKIAPVSSSPVIHVNDASRAVAVVSNLLSREQQTSYVEKIRIDYDQFREKFLQRSETKTYLSIADARANALRLDWENFRPATPKNMGAHTLKDFPLDRLIPYIDWTPFFRSWDLHGKYPEILSDSVVGIQATELFSDAQEMLNQIIAEKWLEARARFGLFPAYSQGDDIMICDPEDSQKVISKWLTLRQQLQKKAGQPHRALADYIAPASTGYSDYCGAFCVSTGFGTQEKAAAFEAENDDYSSIMIKALADRLAEAFAEYLHEAVRQNFWGYASDETLTNDDLISEKYKGIRPAPGYPACPDHLEKKPLWELLRVEETIGVSLTESLAMWPAASVSGYYFAHPQAQYFGLGKITEDQLKDYSQRRGLPLQEARKWLNPNLVSK
;
A
#
# COMPACT_ATOMS: atom_id res chain seq x y z
N MET A 1 27.30 16.65 -35.76
CA MET A 1 26.52 15.51 -35.25
C MET A 1 27.54 14.61 -34.58
N SER A 2 27.58 14.60 -33.25
CA SER A 2 28.60 13.89 -32.48
C SER A 2 28.52 12.39 -32.76
N ASP A 3 29.67 11.75 -33.00
CA ASP A 3 29.85 10.31 -33.10
C ASP A 3 29.47 9.63 -31.76
N GLN A 4 28.17 9.43 -31.53
CA GLN A 4 27.67 8.62 -30.41
C GLN A 4 27.73 7.15 -30.81
N VAL A 5 28.35 6.33 -29.95
CA VAL A 5 28.39 4.88 -30.09
C VAL A 5 26.95 4.34 -30.13
N PRO A 6 26.57 3.50 -31.12
CA PRO A 6 25.25 2.89 -31.16
C PRO A 6 24.97 2.06 -29.90
N VAL A 7 23.89 2.38 -29.19
CA VAL A 7 23.43 1.72 -27.97
C VAL A 7 22.03 1.14 -28.15
N LEU A 8 21.70 0.09 -27.39
CA LEU A 8 20.35 -0.50 -27.39
C LEU A 8 19.37 0.50 -26.77
N GLN A 9 18.35 0.87 -27.55
CA GLN A 9 17.25 1.73 -27.12
C GLN A 9 15.97 0.91 -27.16
N LEU A 10 15.28 0.84 -26.02
CA LEU A 10 13.97 0.22 -25.83
C LEU A 10 13.01 1.25 -25.25
N SER A 11 11.71 1.01 -25.33
CA SER A 11 10.75 1.89 -24.66
C SER A 11 9.44 1.21 -24.33
N GLY A 12 8.87 1.57 -23.18
CA GLY A 12 7.43 1.56 -22.97
C GLY A 12 6.89 2.96 -23.34
N LEU A 13 6.34 3.66 -22.36
CA LEU A 13 6.07 5.10 -22.44
C LEU A 13 7.31 5.96 -22.15
N GLU A 14 8.30 5.42 -21.42
CA GLU A 14 9.59 6.06 -21.18
C GLU A 14 10.69 5.36 -21.98
N LEU A 15 11.73 6.14 -22.34
CA LEU A 15 12.89 5.64 -23.07
C LEU A 15 13.85 4.94 -22.09
N LEU A 16 14.25 3.71 -22.42
CA LEU A 16 15.32 2.98 -21.77
C LEU A 16 16.52 2.90 -22.72
N GLU A 17 17.57 3.66 -22.43
CA GLU A 17 18.85 3.59 -23.14
C GLU A 17 19.84 2.74 -22.35
N ILE A 18 20.40 1.70 -22.98
CA ILE A 18 21.38 0.80 -22.36
C ILE A 18 22.77 1.24 -22.80
N THR A 19 23.38 2.08 -21.98
CA THR A 19 24.72 2.61 -22.17
C THR A 19 25.75 1.79 -21.37
N PRO A 20 27.06 1.97 -21.61
CA PRO A 20 28.08 1.35 -20.78
C PRO A 20 27.95 1.67 -19.27
N GLU A 21 27.33 2.79 -18.92
CA GLU A 21 27.11 3.24 -17.53
C GLU A 21 25.87 2.60 -16.88
N THR A 22 24.94 2.02 -17.64
CA THR A 22 23.73 1.35 -17.12
C THR A 22 24.08 0.13 -16.24
N ASN A 23 25.32 -0.38 -16.32
CA ASN A 23 25.87 -1.53 -15.60
C ASN A 23 25.16 -2.86 -15.94
N PHE A 24 23.92 -3.05 -15.49
CA PHE A 24 23.12 -4.26 -15.72
C PHE A 24 21.63 -3.95 -15.81
N VAL A 25 20.92 -4.66 -16.69
CA VAL A 25 19.46 -4.51 -16.88
C VAL A 25 18.72 -5.75 -16.38
N ASN A 26 17.88 -5.55 -15.36
CA ASN A 26 17.01 -6.58 -14.81
C ASN A 26 15.76 -6.76 -15.68
N ILE A 27 15.56 -7.97 -16.19
CA ILE A 27 14.35 -8.40 -16.88
C ILE A 27 13.53 -9.26 -15.91
N GLY A 28 12.32 -8.84 -15.56
CA GLY A 28 11.48 -9.55 -14.58
C GLY A 28 10.91 -10.87 -15.12
N GLU A 29 11.13 -11.98 -14.41
CA GLU A 29 10.76 -13.35 -14.83
C GLU A 29 9.37 -13.86 -14.38
N ARG A 30 8.62 -13.12 -13.54
CA ARG A 30 7.43 -13.62 -12.82
C ARG A 30 6.15 -13.61 -13.63
N THR A 31 6.13 -12.90 -14.75
CA THR A 31 5.04 -12.83 -15.75
C THR A 31 5.17 -13.91 -16.82
N ASN A 32 5.63 -15.09 -16.40
CA ASN A 32 5.87 -16.23 -17.25
C ASN A 32 5.04 -17.43 -16.77
N VAL A 33 4.09 -17.91 -17.58
CA VAL A 33 3.21 -19.02 -17.18
C VAL A 33 3.98 -20.34 -16.94
N THR A 34 5.08 -20.57 -17.65
CA THR A 34 5.90 -21.77 -17.45
C THR A 34 6.80 -21.67 -16.20
N GLY A 35 7.27 -20.46 -15.88
CA GLY A 35 8.19 -20.20 -14.76
C GLY A 35 7.50 -19.89 -13.43
N SER A 36 6.26 -19.40 -13.45
CA SER A 36 5.55 -18.88 -12.27
C SER A 36 4.19 -19.56 -12.10
N ARG A 37 4.12 -20.51 -11.15
CA ARG A 37 2.85 -21.18 -10.79
C ARG A 37 1.75 -20.22 -10.34
N LYS A 38 2.11 -19.08 -9.72
CA LYS A 38 1.16 -18.03 -9.35
C LYS A 38 0.58 -17.43 -10.62
N PHE A 39 1.43 -16.97 -11.53
CA PHE A 39 1.01 -16.33 -12.77
C PHE A 39 0.21 -17.27 -13.68
N LEU A 40 0.64 -18.53 -13.84
CA LEU A 40 -0.10 -19.56 -14.57
C LEU A 40 -1.55 -19.68 -14.08
N ARG A 41 -1.74 -19.83 -12.76
CA ARG A 41 -3.09 -19.96 -12.18
C ARG A 41 -3.97 -18.75 -12.47
N LEU A 42 -3.40 -17.55 -12.37
CA LEU A 42 -4.13 -16.30 -12.62
C LEU A 42 -4.59 -16.21 -14.09
N ILE A 43 -3.71 -16.57 -15.04
CA ILE A 43 -4.05 -16.57 -16.46
C ILE A 43 -5.07 -17.67 -16.78
N GLU A 44 -4.93 -18.87 -16.22
CA GLU A 44 -5.88 -19.99 -16.38
C GLU A 44 -7.27 -19.64 -15.81
N SER A 45 -7.33 -18.93 -14.67
CA SER A 45 -8.59 -18.50 -14.06
C SER A 45 -9.17 -17.21 -14.67
N ALA A 46 -8.52 -16.66 -15.70
CA ALA A 46 -8.84 -15.35 -16.30
C ALA A 46 -8.86 -14.18 -15.29
N ASP A 47 -8.10 -14.29 -14.20
CA ASP A 47 -7.89 -13.22 -13.22
C ASP A 47 -6.74 -12.33 -13.67
N PHE A 48 -6.99 -11.58 -14.74
CA PHE A 48 -5.99 -10.68 -15.32
C PHE A 48 -5.71 -9.45 -14.43
N GLU A 49 -6.64 -9.04 -13.57
CA GLU A 49 -6.42 -7.93 -12.64
C GLU A 49 -5.31 -8.26 -11.64
N THR A 50 -5.38 -9.42 -10.98
CA THR A 50 -4.30 -9.86 -10.08
C THR A 50 -3.02 -10.19 -10.86
N ALA A 51 -3.12 -10.63 -12.12
CA ALA A 51 -1.94 -10.86 -12.96
C ALA A 51 -1.18 -9.55 -13.28
N VAL A 52 -1.90 -8.43 -13.41
CA VAL A 52 -1.31 -7.09 -13.62
C VAL A 52 -0.52 -6.66 -12.38
N GLU A 53 -1.00 -6.98 -11.16
CA GLU A 53 -0.24 -6.74 -9.94
C GLU A 53 1.11 -7.46 -9.93
N VAL A 54 1.19 -8.69 -10.46
CA VAL A 54 2.47 -9.42 -10.59
C VAL A 54 3.45 -8.68 -11.52
N ALA A 55 2.96 -8.01 -12.56
CA ALA A 55 3.80 -7.15 -13.39
C ALA A 55 4.24 -5.88 -12.63
N ARG A 56 3.33 -5.25 -11.87
CA ARG A 56 3.62 -4.06 -11.05
C ARG A 56 4.69 -4.34 -9.98
N GLU A 57 4.51 -5.43 -9.22
CA GLU A 57 5.45 -5.90 -8.18
C GLU A 57 6.89 -6.01 -8.75
N GLN A 58 7.04 -6.52 -9.97
CA GLN A 58 8.37 -6.65 -10.60
C GLN A 58 8.99 -5.31 -10.95
N VAL A 59 8.20 -4.37 -11.48
CA VAL A 59 8.69 -3.03 -11.83
C VAL A 59 9.05 -2.23 -10.59
N GLU A 60 8.24 -2.32 -9.54
CA GLU A 60 8.54 -1.74 -8.22
C GLU A 60 9.78 -2.38 -7.58
N GLY A 61 9.95 -3.70 -7.78
CA GLY A 61 11.14 -4.45 -7.37
C GLY A 61 12.41 -4.15 -8.18
N GLY A 62 12.34 -3.27 -9.19
CA GLY A 62 13.50 -2.83 -9.96
C GLY A 62 13.69 -3.50 -11.33
N ALA A 63 12.69 -4.21 -11.85
CA ALA A 63 12.69 -4.65 -13.25
C ALA A 63 12.63 -3.45 -14.19
N GLN A 64 13.55 -3.39 -15.15
CA GLN A 64 13.59 -2.37 -16.20
C GLN A 64 12.97 -2.85 -17.50
N ILE A 65 12.76 -4.16 -17.63
CA ILE A 65 12.04 -4.83 -18.72
C ILE A 65 11.18 -5.93 -18.08
N ILE A 66 10.00 -6.21 -18.62
CA ILE A 66 9.15 -7.31 -18.14
C ILE A 66 9.10 -8.43 -19.18
N ASP A 67 9.51 -9.64 -18.82
CA ASP A 67 9.38 -10.84 -19.67
C ASP A 67 7.98 -11.45 -19.53
N ILE A 68 7.27 -11.53 -20.65
CA ILE A 68 5.87 -11.95 -20.69
C ILE A 68 5.78 -13.20 -21.56
N ASN A 69 5.50 -14.33 -20.93
CA ASN A 69 5.31 -15.62 -21.60
C ASN A 69 3.91 -16.16 -21.32
N MET A 70 3.22 -16.56 -22.40
CA MET A 70 1.86 -17.14 -22.37
C MET A 70 1.81 -18.52 -23.04
N ASP A 71 2.91 -19.25 -22.99
CA ASP A 71 3.02 -20.59 -23.58
C ASP A 71 2.60 -21.66 -22.57
N GLU A 72 1.32 -22.00 -22.58
CA GLU A 72 0.80 -23.17 -21.88
C GLU A 72 -0.22 -23.90 -22.77
N GLY A 73 -0.25 -25.23 -22.71
CA GLY A 73 -1.08 -26.06 -23.59
C GLY A 73 -2.58 -25.88 -23.38
N LEU A 74 -2.99 -25.39 -22.21
CA LEU A 74 -4.39 -25.23 -21.81
C LEU A 74 -4.95 -23.82 -22.04
N ILE A 75 -4.12 -22.83 -22.40
CA ILE A 75 -4.55 -21.44 -22.58
C ILE A 75 -4.53 -21.02 -24.06
N ASP A 76 -5.46 -20.14 -24.43
CA ASP A 76 -5.41 -19.43 -25.71
C ASP A 76 -4.34 -18.33 -25.62
N GLY A 77 -3.09 -18.69 -25.93
CA GLY A 77 -1.93 -17.81 -25.77
C GLY A 77 -2.02 -16.52 -26.59
N VAL A 78 -2.65 -16.54 -27.78
CA VAL A 78 -2.86 -15.32 -28.59
C VAL A 78 -3.78 -14.35 -27.85
N LYS A 79 -4.93 -14.85 -27.37
CA LYS A 79 -5.88 -14.03 -26.63
C LYS A 79 -5.30 -13.56 -25.29
N ALA A 80 -4.62 -14.43 -24.56
CA ALA A 80 -4.03 -14.11 -23.26
C ALA A 80 -2.94 -13.03 -23.38
N MET A 81 -2.02 -13.17 -24.34
CA MET A 81 -0.96 -12.19 -24.61
C MET A 81 -1.55 -10.83 -24.95
N THR A 82 -2.48 -10.76 -25.91
CA THR A 82 -3.11 -9.50 -26.31
C THR A 82 -3.90 -8.86 -25.17
N THR A 83 -4.64 -9.66 -24.39
CA THR A 83 -5.44 -9.13 -23.26
C THR A 83 -4.52 -8.55 -22.18
N PHE A 84 -3.50 -9.31 -21.78
CA PHE A 84 -2.59 -8.90 -20.72
C PHE A 84 -1.79 -7.64 -21.09
N LEU A 85 -1.23 -7.59 -22.31
CA LEU A 85 -0.50 -6.42 -22.80
C LEU A 85 -1.37 -5.14 -22.84
N ASN A 86 -2.65 -5.26 -23.22
CA ASN A 86 -3.58 -4.11 -23.21
C ASN A 86 -3.90 -3.62 -21.79
N LEU A 87 -3.94 -4.51 -20.80
CA LEU A 87 -4.22 -4.16 -19.42
C LEU A 87 -3.02 -3.47 -18.76
N ILE A 88 -1.82 -4.05 -18.89
CA ILE A 88 -0.61 -3.42 -18.33
C ILE A 88 -0.30 -2.07 -19.00
N ALA A 89 -0.71 -1.88 -20.27
CA ALA A 89 -0.61 -0.61 -20.98
C ALA A 89 -1.54 0.49 -20.40
N ALA A 90 -2.55 0.13 -19.62
CA ALA A 90 -3.44 1.07 -18.93
C ALA A 90 -2.91 1.46 -17.53
N GLU A 91 -1.89 0.76 -17.02
CA GLU A 91 -1.29 0.97 -15.70
C GLU A 91 -0.01 1.81 -15.81
N PRO A 92 0.02 3.07 -15.33
CA PRO A 92 1.13 3.98 -15.57
C PRO A 92 2.49 3.46 -15.10
N ASP A 93 2.53 2.79 -13.95
CA ASP A 93 3.78 2.30 -13.34
C ASP A 93 4.40 1.17 -14.15
N ILE A 94 3.59 0.37 -14.84
CA ILE A 94 4.05 -0.72 -15.71
C ILE A 94 4.33 -0.21 -17.12
N ALA A 95 3.41 0.58 -17.67
CA ALA A 95 3.50 1.09 -19.05
C ALA A 95 4.75 1.92 -19.32
N ARG A 96 5.40 2.48 -18.28
CA ARG A 96 6.66 3.23 -18.44
C ARG A 96 7.83 2.37 -18.92
N VAL A 97 7.90 1.08 -18.56
CA VAL A 97 9.02 0.19 -18.93
C VAL A 97 8.71 -0.65 -20.19
N PRO A 98 9.71 -0.99 -21.01
CA PRO A 98 9.54 -1.88 -22.16
C PRO A 98 9.16 -3.32 -21.76
N VAL A 99 8.52 -4.02 -22.71
CA VAL A 99 8.16 -5.44 -22.56
C VAL A 99 9.02 -6.34 -23.45
N MET A 100 9.31 -7.53 -22.93
CA MET A 100 9.91 -8.65 -23.66
C MET A 100 8.81 -9.69 -23.91
N ILE A 101 8.44 -9.88 -25.17
CA ILE A 101 7.38 -10.80 -25.58
C ILE A 101 8.02 -12.16 -25.84
N ASP A 102 7.65 -13.14 -25.02
CA ASP A 102 8.19 -14.49 -25.04
C ASP A 102 7.15 -15.53 -25.48
N SER A 103 7.49 -16.31 -26.50
CA SER A 103 6.74 -17.49 -26.93
C SER A 103 7.52 -18.33 -27.95
N SER A 104 7.31 -19.64 -27.91
CA SER A 104 7.72 -20.63 -28.91
C SER A 104 6.88 -20.57 -30.20
N LYS A 105 5.76 -19.86 -30.21
CA LYS A 105 4.82 -19.75 -31.33
C LYS A 105 4.81 -18.33 -31.90
N TRP A 106 5.13 -18.22 -33.19
CA TRP A 106 5.21 -16.93 -33.86
C TRP A 106 3.88 -16.14 -33.82
N GLU A 107 2.74 -16.81 -33.92
CA GLU A 107 1.43 -16.17 -33.88
C GLU A 107 1.14 -15.45 -32.55
N ILE A 108 1.69 -15.91 -31.43
CA ILE A 108 1.56 -15.26 -30.13
C ILE A 108 2.48 -14.05 -30.05
N ILE A 109 3.74 -14.18 -30.50
CA ILE A 109 4.69 -13.06 -30.62
C ILE A 109 4.08 -11.95 -31.47
N GLU A 110 3.58 -12.29 -32.66
CA GLU A 110 3.00 -11.33 -33.59
C GLU A 110 1.76 -10.65 -33.01
N ALA A 111 0.92 -11.38 -32.27
CA ALA A 111 -0.23 -10.79 -31.59
C ALA A 111 0.19 -9.80 -30.50
N GLY A 112 1.26 -10.08 -29.76
CA GLY A 112 1.80 -9.17 -28.76
C GLY A 112 2.40 -7.91 -29.39
N LEU A 113 3.22 -8.05 -30.44
CA LEU A 113 3.86 -6.94 -31.15
C LEU A 113 2.84 -5.95 -31.74
N ARG A 114 1.65 -6.42 -32.12
CA ARG A 114 0.58 -5.56 -32.65
C ARG A 114 -0.05 -4.62 -31.61
N VAL A 115 0.07 -4.92 -30.32
CA VAL A 115 -0.53 -4.14 -29.23
C VAL A 115 0.48 -3.57 -28.24
N ALA A 116 1.76 -3.97 -28.34
CA ALA A 116 2.83 -3.44 -27.51
C ALA A 116 3.02 -1.93 -27.74
N GLN A 117 3.26 -1.19 -26.65
CA GLN A 117 3.60 0.22 -26.69
C GLN A 117 5.12 0.38 -26.72
N GLY A 118 5.61 1.34 -27.52
CA GLY A 118 7.04 1.61 -27.64
C GLY A 118 7.82 0.51 -28.36
N LYS A 119 9.12 0.42 -28.10
CA LYS A 119 10.03 -0.57 -28.71
C LYS A 119 10.27 -1.74 -27.75
N SER A 120 9.65 -2.87 -28.05
CA SER A 120 9.72 -4.13 -27.30
C SER A 120 10.88 -5.03 -27.73
N VAL A 121 11.11 -6.10 -26.96
CA VAL A 121 12.05 -7.18 -27.30
C VAL A 121 11.26 -8.45 -27.65
N VAL A 122 11.69 -9.20 -28.67
CA VAL A 122 11.16 -10.53 -28.98
C VAL A 122 12.09 -11.59 -28.40
N ASN A 123 11.56 -12.48 -27.56
CA ASN A 123 12.27 -13.60 -26.97
C ASN A 123 11.64 -14.92 -27.43
N SER A 124 12.32 -15.80 -28.15
CA SER A 124 13.54 -15.59 -28.93
C SER A 124 13.34 -16.15 -30.34
N ILE A 125 14.30 -15.90 -31.23
CA ILE A 125 14.46 -16.65 -32.49
C ILE A 125 15.76 -17.45 -32.46
N SER A 126 15.84 -18.49 -33.27
CA SER A 126 17.06 -19.31 -33.39
C SER A 126 17.16 -19.98 -34.77
N LEU A 127 18.29 -20.63 -35.04
CA LEU A 127 18.56 -21.35 -36.28
C LEU A 127 17.99 -22.78 -36.28
N LYS A 128 17.25 -23.20 -35.24
CA LYS A 128 16.72 -24.57 -35.07
C LYS A 128 15.86 -25.06 -36.25
N GLU A 129 15.16 -24.14 -36.92
CA GLU A 129 14.29 -24.41 -38.08
C GLU A 129 14.98 -24.12 -39.42
N GLY A 130 16.29 -23.86 -39.39
CA GLY A 130 17.10 -23.49 -40.53
C GLY A 130 17.17 -21.99 -40.79
N GLU A 131 18.16 -21.60 -41.61
CA GLU A 131 18.47 -20.22 -41.95
C GLU A 131 17.30 -19.47 -42.62
N GLU A 132 16.55 -20.11 -43.52
CA GLU A 132 15.41 -19.46 -44.20
C GLU A 132 14.32 -19.01 -43.22
N ALA A 133 14.00 -19.86 -42.23
CA ALA A 133 13.02 -19.54 -41.21
C ALA A 133 13.52 -18.41 -40.31
N PHE A 134 14.79 -18.49 -39.88
CA PHE A 134 15.44 -17.47 -39.07
C PHE A 134 15.43 -16.08 -39.74
N VAL A 135 15.84 -16.00 -41.01
CA VAL A 135 15.82 -14.77 -41.82
C VAL A 135 14.40 -14.21 -41.96
N ARG A 136 13.42 -15.07 -42.23
CA ARG A 136 12.01 -14.66 -42.36
C ARG A 136 11.47 -14.04 -41.07
N LEU A 137 11.75 -14.66 -39.92
CA LEU A 137 11.31 -14.15 -38.62
C LEU A 137 12.03 -12.84 -38.29
N ALA A 138 13.35 -12.77 -38.49
CA ALA A 138 14.13 -11.56 -38.28
C ALA A 138 13.62 -10.38 -39.12
N LEU A 139 13.29 -10.60 -40.41
CA LEU A 139 12.70 -9.56 -41.25
C LEU A 139 11.37 -9.04 -40.70
N LYS A 140 10.51 -9.93 -40.17
CA LYS A 140 9.25 -9.50 -39.54
C LYS A 140 9.50 -8.71 -38.26
N ILE A 141 10.38 -9.17 -37.37
CA ILE A 141 10.71 -8.47 -36.13
C ILE A 141 11.23 -7.06 -36.44
N LYS A 142 12.11 -6.95 -37.45
CA LYS A 142 12.62 -5.68 -37.97
C LYS A 142 11.50 -4.75 -38.47
N GLN A 143 10.50 -5.30 -39.17
CA GLN A 143 9.34 -4.53 -39.65
C GLN A 143 8.49 -3.97 -38.50
N TYR A 144 8.37 -4.69 -37.38
CA TYR A 144 7.71 -4.22 -36.16
C TYR A 144 8.59 -3.24 -35.34
N GLY A 145 9.86 -3.06 -35.70
CA GLY A 145 10.78 -2.16 -35.00
C GLY A 145 11.28 -2.66 -33.65
N ALA A 146 11.10 -3.95 -33.35
CA ALA A 146 11.49 -4.56 -32.07
C ALA A 146 12.96 -5.03 -32.08
N ALA A 147 13.55 -5.09 -30.88
CA ALA A 147 14.83 -5.78 -30.66
C ALA A 147 14.61 -7.30 -30.55
N VAL A 148 15.68 -8.08 -30.61
CA VAL A 148 15.58 -9.54 -30.69
C VAL A 148 16.57 -10.26 -29.77
N VAL A 149 16.05 -11.24 -29.02
CA VAL A 149 16.87 -12.25 -28.35
C VAL A 149 17.11 -13.42 -29.32
N VAL A 150 18.38 -13.79 -29.48
CA VAL A 150 18.83 -14.89 -30.33
C VAL A 150 19.39 -15.98 -29.43
N MET A 151 18.68 -17.10 -29.35
CA MET A 151 19.11 -18.25 -28.56
C MET A 151 20.15 -19.07 -29.34
N ALA A 152 21.21 -19.52 -28.68
CA ALA A 152 22.26 -20.34 -29.28
C ALA A 152 21.78 -21.79 -29.53
N PHE A 153 20.90 -21.95 -30.51
CA PHE A 153 20.30 -23.20 -30.93
C PHE A 153 20.18 -23.23 -32.46
N ASP A 154 20.86 -24.17 -33.10
CA ASP A 154 20.82 -24.39 -34.55
C ASP A 154 20.18 -25.75 -34.91
N GLU A 155 20.30 -26.15 -36.17
CA GLU A 155 19.72 -27.39 -36.71
C GLU A 155 20.25 -28.67 -36.03
N ASP A 156 21.43 -28.60 -35.41
CA ASP A 156 22.12 -29.73 -34.77
C ASP A 156 21.86 -29.80 -33.25
N GLY A 157 21.24 -28.78 -32.66
CA GLY A 157 20.91 -28.76 -31.23
C GLY A 157 21.26 -27.46 -30.50
N GLN A 158 21.02 -27.46 -29.19
CA GLN A 158 21.46 -26.35 -28.34
C GLN A 158 22.98 -26.38 -28.17
N ALA A 159 23.62 -25.20 -28.16
CA ALA A 159 25.05 -25.10 -27.92
C ALA A 159 25.40 -25.37 -26.46
N ASP A 160 25.87 -26.58 -26.17
CA ASP A 160 26.30 -27.05 -24.85
C ASP A 160 27.77 -26.71 -24.52
N SER A 161 28.67 -26.68 -25.50
CA SER A 161 30.08 -26.30 -25.34
C SER A 161 30.38 -24.84 -25.68
N LEU A 162 31.52 -24.33 -25.21
CA LEU A 162 32.02 -22.99 -25.58
C LEU A 162 32.16 -22.82 -27.10
N GLU A 163 32.74 -23.80 -27.80
CA GLU A 163 32.96 -23.74 -29.24
C GLU A 163 31.65 -23.65 -30.01
N ARG A 164 30.65 -24.44 -29.61
CA ARG A 164 29.31 -24.40 -30.21
C ARG A 164 28.60 -23.07 -29.95
N ARG A 165 28.73 -22.50 -28.75
CA ARG A 165 28.15 -21.18 -28.43
C ARG A 165 28.74 -20.10 -29.33
N ILE A 166 30.07 -20.12 -29.51
CA ILE A 166 30.78 -19.19 -30.39
C ILE A 166 30.32 -19.35 -31.85
N GLU A 167 30.29 -20.58 -32.36
CA GLU A 167 29.90 -20.90 -33.72
C GLU A 167 28.48 -20.39 -34.04
N ILE A 168 27.50 -20.74 -33.21
CA ILE A 168 26.09 -20.39 -33.45
C ILE A 168 25.87 -18.88 -33.30
N CYS A 169 26.45 -18.23 -32.29
CA CYS A 169 26.32 -16.78 -32.12
C CYS A 169 26.97 -16.01 -33.27
N GLN A 170 28.16 -16.42 -33.73
CA GLN A 170 28.82 -15.80 -34.89
C GLN A 170 27.98 -15.96 -36.16
N ARG A 171 27.55 -17.20 -36.46
CA ARG A 171 26.71 -17.49 -37.64
C ARG A 171 25.42 -16.67 -37.63
N SER A 172 24.75 -16.61 -36.48
CA SER A 172 23.52 -15.84 -36.33
C SER A 172 23.74 -14.34 -36.49
N TYR A 173 24.82 -13.80 -35.92
CA TYR A 173 25.20 -12.39 -36.07
C TYR A 173 25.48 -12.04 -37.53
N ASP A 174 26.26 -12.86 -38.23
CA ASP A 174 26.59 -12.63 -39.63
C ASP A 174 25.35 -12.64 -40.53
N ILE A 175 24.40 -13.55 -40.28
CA ILE A 175 23.13 -13.58 -41.00
C ILE A 175 22.32 -12.31 -40.71
N LEU A 176 22.14 -11.94 -39.44
CA LEU A 176 21.33 -10.78 -39.05
C LEU A 176 21.93 -9.47 -39.56
N VAL A 177 23.23 -9.27 -39.41
CA VAL A 177 23.89 -8.01 -39.79
C VAL A 177 24.15 -7.93 -41.29
N ASN A 178 24.72 -8.98 -41.89
CA ASN A 178 25.15 -8.91 -43.30
C ASN A 178 24.00 -9.19 -44.28
N GLN A 179 23.09 -10.12 -43.96
CA GLN A 179 21.99 -10.47 -44.87
C GLN A 179 20.70 -9.68 -44.56
N VAL A 180 20.24 -9.70 -43.30
CA VAL A 180 18.98 -9.05 -42.88
C VAL A 180 19.13 -7.53 -42.71
N GLN A 181 20.37 -7.06 -42.58
CA GLN A 181 20.71 -5.66 -42.29
C GLN A 181 20.04 -5.19 -40.98
N PHE A 182 19.96 -6.07 -39.99
CA PHE A 182 19.44 -5.79 -38.66
C PHE A 182 20.44 -4.89 -37.92
N ALA A 183 19.94 -3.94 -37.13
CA ALA A 183 20.80 -3.05 -36.35
C ALA A 183 21.56 -3.88 -35.30
N PRO A 184 22.91 -3.89 -35.29
CA PRO A 184 23.68 -4.75 -34.38
C PRO A 184 23.39 -4.51 -32.89
N GLN A 185 23.12 -3.26 -32.51
CA GLN A 185 22.77 -2.90 -31.14
C GLN A 185 21.41 -3.45 -30.67
N ASP A 186 20.55 -3.87 -31.59
CA ASP A 186 19.23 -4.46 -31.29
C ASP A 186 19.27 -5.99 -31.16
N ILE A 187 20.46 -6.59 -31.28
CA ILE A 187 20.69 -8.03 -31.14
C ILE A 187 21.13 -8.32 -29.70
N ILE A 188 20.41 -9.21 -29.03
CA ILE A 188 20.72 -9.73 -27.69
C ILE A 188 20.95 -11.23 -27.84
N PHE A 189 22.11 -11.75 -27.44
CA PHE A 189 22.36 -13.19 -27.46
C PHE A 189 22.01 -13.84 -26.13
N ASP A 190 21.33 -14.97 -26.19
CA ASP A 190 21.24 -15.94 -25.09
C ASP A 190 22.10 -17.16 -25.44
N PRO A 191 23.34 -17.26 -24.91
CA PRO A 191 24.23 -18.38 -25.17
C PRO A 191 23.92 -19.62 -24.29
N ASN A 192 22.68 -19.75 -23.82
CA ASN A 192 22.12 -20.82 -22.97
C ASN A 192 22.76 -20.91 -21.58
N ILE A 193 22.01 -20.52 -20.54
CA ILE A 193 22.38 -20.84 -19.15
C ILE A 193 21.91 -22.26 -18.83
N PHE A 194 22.84 -23.20 -18.73
CA PHE A 194 22.54 -24.58 -18.31
C PHE A 194 22.74 -24.79 -16.80
N PRO A 195 22.03 -25.76 -16.20
CA PRO A 195 22.21 -26.12 -14.80
C PRO A 195 23.64 -26.60 -14.49
N VAL A 196 24.11 -26.29 -13.28
CA VAL A 196 25.33 -26.86 -12.69
C VAL A 196 24.98 -27.74 -11.48
N ALA A 197 25.98 -28.41 -10.91
CA ALA A 197 25.82 -29.31 -9.76
C ALA A 197 24.75 -30.40 -9.95
N THR A 198 24.61 -30.89 -11.18
CA THR A 198 23.66 -31.97 -11.54
C THR A 198 24.21 -33.37 -11.28
N GLY A 199 25.50 -33.49 -10.94
CA GLY A 199 26.21 -34.77 -10.79
C GLY A 199 26.75 -35.35 -12.11
N MET A 200 26.51 -34.69 -13.25
CA MET A 200 27.06 -35.10 -14.55
C MET A 200 28.34 -34.32 -14.86
N GLU A 201 29.42 -35.02 -15.23
CA GLU A 201 30.72 -34.39 -15.53
C GLU A 201 30.63 -33.39 -16.68
N GLU A 202 29.79 -33.68 -17.68
CA GLU A 202 29.53 -32.81 -18.83
C GLU A 202 28.96 -31.45 -18.43
N HIS A 203 28.22 -31.38 -17.31
CA HIS A 203 27.60 -30.15 -16.83
C HIS A 203 28.50 -29.30 -15.92
N ARG A 204 29.69 -29.81 -15.60
CA ARG A 204 30.60 -29.20 -14.63
C ARG A 204 31.12 -27.84 -15.08
N ARG A 205 31.31 -27.67 -16.40
CA ARG A 205 31.85 -26.45 -17.00
C ARG A 205 30.79 -25.49 -17.54
N ASN A 206 29.49 -25.80 -17.38
CA ASN A 206 28.39 -25.03 -17.98
C ASN A 206 28.43 -23.52 -17.67
N ALA A 207 28.72 -23.15 -16.42
CA ALA A 207 28.83 -21.74 -16.01
C ALA A 207 30.08 -21.06 -16.57
N LEU A 208 31.23 -21.74 -16.50
CA LEU A 208 32.51 -21.22 -16.98
C LEU A 208 32.53 -21.03 -18.49
N ASP A 209 31.92 -21.95 -19.24
CA ASP A 209 31.76 -21.87 -20.68
C ASP A 209 30.77 -20.76 -21.06
N PHE A 210 29.71 -20.51 -20.26
CA PHE A 210 28.82 -19.35 -20.43
C PHE A 210 29.57 -18.02 -20.23
N PHE A 211 30.38 -17.89 -19.17
CA PHE A 211 31.18 -16.68 -18.93
C PHE A 211 32.18 -16.43 -20.07
N SER A 212 32.81 -17.50 -20.56
CA SER A 212 33.76 -17.43 -21.67
C SER A 212 33.08 -17.03 -22.99
N ALA A 213 31.90 -17.58 -23.28
CA ALA A 213 31.10 -17.24 -24.45
C ALA A 213 30.62 -15.78 -24.39
N THR A 214 30.16 -15.32 -23.22
CA THR A 214 29.74 -13.94 -22.98
C THR A 214 30.86 -12.94 -23.30
N ARG A 215 32.06 -13.20 -22.77
CA ARG A 215 33.25 -12.38 -23.05
C ARG A 215 33.61 -12.41 -24.53
N TRP A 216 33.48 -13.57 -25.17
CA TRP A 216 33.75 -13.70 -26.60
C TRP A 216 32.75 -12.90 -27.44
N ILE A 217 31.45 -13.00 -27.15
CA ILE A 217 30.38 -12.28 -27.87
C ILE A 217 30.63 -10.77 -27.79
N ARG A 218 30.81 -10.23 -26.57
CA ARG A 218 31.00 -8.80 -26.36
C ARG A 218 32.29 -8.25 -26.99
N LYS A 219 33.29 -9.11 -27.21
CA LYS A 219 34.55 -8.74 -27.84
C LYS A 219 34.52 -8.82 -29.38
N ASN A 220 33.85 -9.83 -29.93
CA ASN A 220 33.94 -10.16 -31.35
C ASN A 220 32.71 -9.79 -32.17
N LEU A 221 31.55 -9.57 -31.51
CA LEU A 221 30.29 -9.18 -32.14
C LEU A 221 29.96 -7.73 -31.74
N PRO A 222 30.37 -6.72 -32.52
CA PRO A 222 30.22 -5.32 -32.15
C PRO A 222 28.78 -4.93 -31.83
N HIS A 223 28.59 -4.18 -30.75
CA HIS A 223 27.30 -3.67 -30.26
C HIS A 223 26.28 -4.72 -29.76
N ALA A 224 26.49 -6.02 -30.01
CA ALA A 224 25.57 -7.06 -29.58
C ALA A 224 25.56 -7.23 -28.05
N ASN A 225 24.37 -7.39 -27.46
CA ASN A 225 24.17 -7.55 -26.02
C ASN A 225 24.11 -9.04 -25.62
N VAL A 226 24.21 -9.34 -24.33
CA VAL A 226 24.12 -10.71 -23.81
C VAL A 226 23.13 -10.77 -22.65
N SER A 227 22.20 -11.73 -22.71
CA SER A 227 21.20 -12.03 -21.70
C SER A 227 21.11 -13.54 -21.43
N GLY A 228 20.30 -13.93 -20.45
CA GLY A 228 19.99 -15.33 -20.16
C GLY A 228 19.09 -15.48 -18.93
N GLY A 229 18.38 -16.61 -18.86
CA GLY A 229 17.57 -17.01 -17.70
C GLY A 229 18.43 -17.48 -16.53
N VAL A 230 18.68 -16.59 -15.55
CA VAL A 230 19.59 -16.88 -14.42
C VAL A 230 19.05 -18.01 -13.56
N SER A 231 17.74 -18.13 -13.43
CA SER A 231 17.10 -19.17 -12.63
C SER A 231 17.45 -20.61 -13.06
N ASN A 232 17.85 -20.80 -14.33
CA ASN A 232 18.27 -22.10 -14.88
C ASN A 232 19.55 -22.65 -14.26
N ILE A 233 20.49 -21.79 -13.80
CA ILE A 233 21.77 -22.24 -13.22
C ILE A 233 21.56 -23.11 -11.97
N SER A 234 20.51 -22.77 -11.22
CA SER A 234 20.21 -23.29 -9.89
C SER A 234 19.19 -24.45 -9.89
N PHE A 235 18.85 -24.98 -11.07
CA PHE A 235 17.75 -25.94 -11.23
C PHE A 235 17.89 -27.18 -10.34
N SER A 236 19.13 -27.64 -10.12
CA SER A 236 19.48 -28.77 -9.27
C SER A 236 19.11 -28.59 -7.78
N PHE A 237 18.87 -27.35 -7.33
CA PHE A 237 18.57 -27.00 -5.94
C PHE A 237 17.12 -26.56 -5.70
N ARG A 238 16.19 -26.95 -6.58
CA ARG A 238 14.75 -26.65 -6.40
C ARG A 238 14.27 -27.04 -5.00
N GLY A 239 13.70 -26.06 -4.29
CA GLY A 239 13.22 -26.21 -2.91
C GLY A 239 14.25 -25.87 -1.82
N ASN A 240 15.43 -25.35 -2.17
CA ASN A 240 16.38 -24.74 -1.24
C ASN A 240 16.68 -23.30 -1.68
N ASN A 241 15.84 -22.36 -1.27
CA ASN A 241 15.92 -20.98 -1.75
C ASN A 241 17.25 -20.29 -1.37
N THR A 242 17.75 -20.51 -0.15
CA THR A 242 19.02 -19.94 0.32
C THR A 242 20.20 -20.29 -0.59
N VAL A 243 20.31 -21.54 -1.03
CA VAL A 243 21.39 -21.94 -1.94
C VAL A 243 21.16 -21.38 -3.35
N ARG A 244 19.90 -21.32 -3.81
CA ARG A 244 19.56 -20.80 -5.14
C ARG A 244 19.87 -19.30 -5.26
N GLU A 245 19.50 -18.52 -4.26
CA GLU A 245 19.72 -17.06 -4.22
C GLU A 245 21.22 -16.75 -4.22
N ALA A 246 22.00 -17.44 -3.36
CA ALA A 246 23.46 -17.33 -3.36
C ALA A 246 24.08 -17.70 -4.72
N MET A 247 23.56 -18.75 -5.39
CA MET A 247 24.02 -19.12 -6.74
C MET A 247 23.67 -18.07 -7.80
N HIS A 248 22.49 -17.44 -7.73
CA HIS A 248 22.08 -16.40 -8.68
C HIS A 248 22.96 -15.17 -8.54
N ALA A 249 23.16 -14.70 -7.30
CA ALA A 249 23.99 -13.54 -6.99
C ALA A 249 25.46 -13.77 -7.39
N ALA A 250 26.04 -14.92 -7.05
CA ALA A 250 27.40 -15.27 -7.45
C ALA A 250 27.55 -15.45 -8.96
N PHE A 251 26.58 -16.07 -9.63
CA PHE A 251 26.60 -16.21 -11.09
C PHE A 251 26.56 -14.85 -11.78
N LEU A 252 25.65 -13.96 -11.37
CA LEU A 252 25.52 -12.62 -11.94
C LEU A 252 26.79 -11.79 -11.71
N TYR A 253 27.37 -11.84 -10.51
CA TYR A 253 28.64 -11.17 -10.22
C TYR A 253 29.72 -11.53 -11.24
N HIS A 254 29.92 -12.82 -11.51
CA HIS A 254 30.91 -13.29 -12.47
C HIS A 254 30.48 -13.02 -13.93
N ALA A 255 29.22 -13.21 -14.27
CA ALA A 255 28.70 -13.00 -15.63
C ALA A 255 28.84 -11.54 -16.08
N ILE A 256 28.51 -10.59 -15.19
CA ILE A 256 28.62 -9.15 -15.45
C ILE A 256 30.07 -8.75 -15.71
N GLN A 257 31.03 -9.26 -14.91
CA GLN A 257 32.46 -9.05 -15.15
C GLN A 257 32.96 -9.63 -16.48
N HIS A 258 32.25 -10.62 -17.02
CA HIS A 258 32.52 -11.22 -18.32
C HIS A 258 31.74 -10.57 -19.46
N GLY A 259 30.89 -9.58 -19.19
CA GLY A 259 30.22 -8.74 -20.18
C GLY A 259 28.72 -9.01 -20.35
N MET A 260 28.09 -9.83 -19.51
CA MET A 260 26.64 -9.98 -19.49
C MET A 260 26.04 -8.68 -18.98
N ASN A 261 25.17 -8.06 -19.77
CA ASN A 261 24.66 -6.72 -19.47
C ASN A 261 23.15 -6.67 -19.23
N MET A 262 22.46 -7.79 -19.41
CA MET A 262 21.04 -7.94 -19.13
C MET A 262 20.79 -9.36 -18.59
N GLY A 263 19.72 -9.59 -17.83
CA GLY A 263 19.38 -10.96 -17.42
C GLY A 263 17.93 -11.10 -16.97
N ILE A 264 17.36 -12.27 -17.24
CA ILE A 264 16.02 -12.65 -16.79
C ILE A 264 16.15 -13.21 -15.37
N VAL A 265 15.63 -12.44 -14.41
CA VAL A 265 15.82 -12.61 -12.97
C VAL A 265 14.52 -12.30 -12.22
N ASN A 266 14.44 -12.70 -10.96
CA ASN A 266 13.50 -12.10 -10.02
C ASN A 266 14.23 -11.01 -9.21
N PRO A 267 14.04 -9.72 -9.50
CA PRO A 267 14.78 -8.63 -8.86
C PRO A 267 14.68 -8.65 -7.33
N SER A 268 13.51 -9.03 -6.80
CA SER A 268 13.24 -9.07 -5.35
C SER A 268 13.97 -10.19 -4.60
N LEU A 269 14.57 -11.16 -5.32
CA LEU A 269 15.31 -12.30 -4.73
C LEU A 269 16.82 -12.22 -4.98
N LEU A 270 17.32 -11.11 -5.54
CA LEU A 270 18.75 -10.93 -5.74
C LEU A 270 19.43 -10.56 -4.42
N GLU A 271 20.08 -11.53 -3.79
CA GLU A 271 20.96 -11.32 -2.63
C GLU A 271 22.19 -10.49 -3.04
N VAL A 272 22.69 -9.64 -2.13
CA VAL A 272 23.94 -8.91 -2.37
C VAL A 272 25.12 -9.87 -2.26
N TYR A 273 25.95 -9.95 -3.29
CA TYR A 273 27.09 -10.87 -3.36
C TYR A 273 27.97 -10.88 -2.08
N ASP A 274 28.25 -9.70 -1.53
CA ASP A 274 29.10 -9.55 -0.33
C ASP A 274 28.42 -9.96 0.97
N GLU A 275 27.09 -10.05 0.99
CA GLU A 275 26.31 -10.49 2.15
C GLU A 275 26.18 -12.02 2.22
N ILE A 276 26.47 -12.72 1.10
CA ILE A 276 26.45 -14.19 1.06
C ILE A 276 27.44 -14.73 2.11
N PRO A 277 27.00 -15.59 3.05
CA PRO A 277 27.88 -16.15 4.06
C PRO A 277 29.12 -16.78 3.42
N LYS A 278 30.32 -16.34 3.84
CA LYS A 278 31.61 -16.72 3.21
C LYS A 278 31.78 -18.22 2.97
N ASN A 279 31.27 -19.05 3.88
CA ASN A 279 31.31 -20.50 3.73
C ASN A 279 30.45 -20.96 2.54
N LEU A 280 29.17 -20.54 2.48
CA LEU A 280 28.27 -20.84 1.37
C LEU A 280 28.79 -20.26 0.05
N LEU A 281 29.30 -19.03 0.06
CA LEU A 281 29.88 -18.39 -1.12
C LEU A 281 31.03 -19.22 -1.70
N ASN A 282 31.97 -19.67 -0.87
CA ASN A 282 33.07 -20.53 -1.32
C ASN A 282 32.56 -21.82 -1.98
N HIS A 283 31.55 -22.48 -1.39
CA HIS A 283 30.95 -23.69 -1.97
C HIS A 283 30.27 -23.42 -3.31
N VAL A 284 29.57 -22.29 -3.43
CA VAL A 284 28.91 -21.86 -4.67
C VAL A 284 29.95 -21.53 -5.75
N GLU A 285 30.99 -20.75 -5.42
CA GLU A 285 32.04 -20.40 -6.37
C GLU A 285 32.87 -21.60 -6.82
N ASP A 286 33.11 -22.57 -5.92
CA ASP A 286 33.79 -23.82 -6.27
C ASP A 286 33.06 -24.55 -7.41
N VAL A 287 31.72 -24.52 -7.41
CA VAL A 287 30.87 -25.09 -8.47
C VAL A 287 30.84 -24.21 -9.71
N LEU A 288 30.59 -22.90 -9.57
CA LEU A 288 30.42 -22.00 -10.72
C LEU A 288 31.71 -21.82 -11.54
N LEU A 289 32.86 -21.85 -10.88
CA LEU A 289 34.17 -21.62 -11.51
C LEU A 289 34.98 -22.90 -11.71
N ASP A 290 34.38 -24.05 -11.41
CA ASP A 290 35.02 -25.36 -11.50
C ASP A 290 36.41 -25.43 -10.83
N ARG A 291 36.51 -24.92 -9.59
CA ARG A 291 37.80 -24.79 -8.89
C ARG A 291 38.35 -26.12 -8.39
N ARG A 292 37.51 -27.14 -8.26
CA ARG A 292 37.84 -28.44 -7.64
C ARG A 292 36.94 -29.58 -8.13
N ALA A 293 37.45 -30.81 -8.06
CA ALA A 293 36.75 -32.01 -8.54
C ALA A 293 35.52 -32.41 -7.71
N ASP A 294 35.56 -32.20 -6.40
CA ASP A 294 34.48 -32.54 -5.45
C ASP A 294 33.54 -31.35 -5.15
N ALA A 295 33.52 -30.31 -6.00
CA ALA A 295 32.73 -29.09 -5.76
C ALA A 295 31.23 -29.37 -5.62
N THR A 296 30.69 -30.17 -6.54
CA THR A 296 29.26 -30.53 -6.61
C THR A 296 28.82 -31.29 -5.35
N GLU A 297 29.57 -32.34 -4.97
CA GLU A 297 29.27 -33.15 -3.77
C GLU A 297 29.27 -32.28 -2.51
N ARG A 298 30.28 -31.43 -2.35
CA ARG A 298 30.40 -30.53 -1.20
C ARG A 298 29.25 -29.54 -1.09
N LEU A 299 28.79 -28.98 -2.22
CA LEU A 299 27.65 -28.04 -2.20
C LEU A 299 26.34 -28.78 -1.91
N LEU A 300 26.16 -30.00 -2.41
CA LEU A 300 24.99 -30.84 -2.11
C LEU A 300 24.94 -31.22 -0.61
N ASP A 301 26.05 -31.70 -0.05
CA ASP A 301 26.16 -32.02 1.38
C ASP A 301 25.88 -30.79 2.26
N PHE A 302 26.43 -29.64 1.87
CA PHE A 302 26.17 -28.38 2.57
C PHE A 302 24.69 -27.99 2.48
N ALA A 303 24.07 -28.13 1.30
CA ALA A 303 22.66 -27.82 1.08
C ALA A 303 21.71 -28.70 1.92
N GLU A 304 22.06 -29.96 2.19
CA GLU A 304 21.30 -30.83 3.10
C GLU A 304 21.37 -30.33 4.56
N SER A 305 22.55 -29.91 5.02
CA SER A 305 22.73 -29.35 6.38
C SER A 305 21.95 -28.04 6.60
N VAL A 306 21.73 -27.26 5.55
CA VAL A 306 20.93 -26.03 5.57
C VAL A 306 19.43 -26.35 5.60
N LYS A 307 18.99 -27.43 4.94
CA LYS A 307 17.59 -27.91 4.95
C LYS A 307 17.14 -28.39 6.33
N GLU A 308 18.03 -29.00 7.12
CA GLU A 308 17.70 -29.54 8.45
C GLU A 308 17.55 -28.46 9.54
N LYS A 309 18.23 -27.32 9.40
CA LYS A 309 18.13 -26.21 10.38
C LYS A 309 16.79 -25.49 10.39
N VAL A 310 15.95 -25.65 9.36
CA VAL A 310 14.63 -25.01 9.27
C VAL A 310 13.55 -25.75 10.10
N LYS A 311 13.84 -26.95 10.65
CA LYS A 311 12.87 -27.74 11.44
C LYS A 311 13.15 -27.88 12.95
N GLY A 312 14.20 -27.23 13.47
CA GLY A 312 14.52 -27.27 14.89
C GLY A 312 14.33 -25.91 15.56
N GLY A 313 13.32 -25.80 16.43
CA GLY A 313 13.19 -24.65 17.35
C GLY A 313 14.47 -24.49 18.17
N ASN A 314 15.01 -23.27 18.20
CA ASN A 314 16.32 -22.97 18.78
C ASN A 314 16.26 -23.00 20.32
N PRO A 315 17.03 -23.86 21.02
CA PRO A 315 17.12 -23.88 22.47
C PRO A 315 18.38 -23.16 22.95
N GLU A 316 18.46 -21.84 22.81
CA GLU A 316 19.25 -20.95 23.69
C GLU A 316 18.64 -19.54 23.65
N LYS A 317 17.52 -19.34 24.38
CA LYS A 317 16.76 -18.07 24.40
C LYS A 317 17.57 -16.83 24.80
N ASN A 318 18.78 -16.98 25.37
CA ASN A 318 19.59 -15.88 25.89
C ASN A 318 21.05 -15.88 25.39
N ALA A 319 21.37 -16.50 24.24
CA ALA A 319 22.74 -16.53 23.72
C ALA A 319 23.34 -15.12 23.51
N TRP A 320 22.51 -14.15 23.11
CA TRP A 320 22.87 -12.74 22.92
C TRP A 320 23.32 -12.04 24.21
N ARG A 321 22.96 -12.55 25.40
CA ARG A 321 23.43 -11.99 26.69
C ARG A 321 24.94 -12.14 26.91
N LYS A 322 25.61 -12.99 26.13
CA LYS A 322 27.07 -13.16 26.19
C LYS A 322 27.82 -12.15 25.30
N GLN A 323 27.10 -11.33 24.54
CA GLN A 323 27.67 -10.31 23.66
C GLN A 323 28.13 -9.07 24.43
N GLU A 324 28.92 -8.24 23.76
CA GLU A 324 29.37 -6.95 24.30
C GLU A 324 28.16 -6.04 24.59
N LEU A 325 28.33 -5.08 25.52
CA LEU A 325 27.24 -4.24 26.00
C LEU A 325 26.50 -3.49 24.89
N GLN A 326 27.23 -2.91 23.94
CA GLN A 326 26.63 -2.24 22.79
C GLN A 326 25.77 -3.20 21.94
N GLU A 327 26.26 -4.41 21.70
CA GLU A 327 25.56 -5.43 20.91
C GLU A 327 24.29 -5.91 21.64
N ARG A 328 24.34 -6.03 22.97
CA ARG A 328 23.17 -6.35 23.81
C ARG A 328 22.08 -5.28 23.72
N ILE A 329 22.45 -4.00 23.83
CA ILE A 329 21.52 -2.88 23.73
C ILE A 329 20.93 -2.79 22.31
N SER A 330 21.76 -2.87 21.26
CA SER A 330 21.30 -2.87 19.87
C SER A 330 20.39 -4.07 19.59
N HIS A 331 20.73 -5.27 20.06
CA HIS A 331 19.89 -6.45 19.91
C HIS A 331 18.53 -6.28 20.61
N SER A 332 18.51 -5.72 21.81
CA SER A 332 17.28 -5.45 22.56
C SER A 332 16.37 -4.46 21.83
N LEU A 333 16.94 -3.38 21.28
CA LEU A 333 16.22 -2.39 20.48
C LEU A 333 15.69 -2.98 19.16
N ILE A 334 16.52 -3.69 18.39
CA ILE A 334 16.13 -4.29 17.10
C ILE A 334 15.06 -5.37 17.28
N LYS A 335 15.15 -6.17 18.35
CA LYS A 335 14.18 -7.24 18.63
C LYS A 335 12.99 -6.81 19.49
N GLY A 336 12.96 -5.56 19.98
CA GLY A 336 11.90 -5.05 20.84
C GLY A 336 11.80 -5.75 22.21
N ILE A 337 12.93 -6.20 22.76
CA ILE A 337 13.04 -6.92 24.05
C ILE A 337 13.27 -5.91 25.18
N ASP A 338 12.33 -5.81 26.12
CA ASP A 338 12.37 -4.84 27.22
C ASP A 338 12.79 -5.45 28.57
N ALA A 339 13.01 -6.77 28.62
CA ALA A 339 13.24 -7.51 29.87
C ALA A 339 14.57 -7.18 30.56
N PHE A 340 15.63 -6.86 29.80
CA PHE A 340 16.98 -6.60 30.33
C PHE A 340 17.47 -5.18 30.07
N ILE A 341 16.63 -4.31 29.48
CA ILE A 341 17.08 -2.99 29.01
C ILE A 341 17.52 -2.09 30.16
N GLU A 342 16.85 -2.14 31.32
CA GLU A 342 17.25 -1.36 32.50
C GLU A 342 18.62 -1.79 33.05
N GLU A 343 18.89 -3.10 33.07
CA GLU A 343 20.18 -3.65 33.50
C GLU A 343 21.30 -3.22 32.55
N ASP A 344 21.09 -3.36 31.24
CA ASP A 344 22.09 -2.99 30.24
C ASP A 344 22.34 -1.48 30.20
N VAL A 345 21.29 -0.68 30.35
CA VAL A 345 21.42 0.79 30.36
C VAL A 345 22.07 1.29 31.65
N GLU A 346 21.85 0.64 32.80
CA GLU A 346 22.61 0.93 34.02
C GLU A 346 24.09 0.59 33.87
N GLU A 347 24.40 -0.56 33.27
CA GLU A 347 25.79 -0.95 32.98
C GLU A 347 26.46 0.09 32.06
N ALA A 348 25.74 0.56 31.03
CA ALA A 348 26.23 1.59 30.11
C ALA A 348 26.41 2.93 30.81
N ARG A 349 25.48 3.32 31.68
CA ARG A 349 25.54 4.57 32.48
C ARG A 349 26.78 4.61 33.36
N GLN A 350 27.25 3.48 33.87
CA GLN A 350 28.47 3.40 34.67
C GLN A 350 29.76 3.51 33.84
N GLN A 351 29.69 3.26 32.52
CA GLN A 351 30.84 3.32 31.60
C GLN A 351 31.03 4.70 30.96
N VAL A 352 30.05 5.58 31.04
CA VAL A 352 30.09 6.94 30.49
C VAL A 352 30.21 8.00 31.60
N ILE A 353 30.66 9.20 31.23
CA ILE A 353 30.84 10.29 32.21
C ILE A 353 29.51 10.97 32.49
N ARG A 354 28.68 11.17 31.46
CA ARG A 354 27.36 11.80 31.56
C ARG A 354 26.28 10.79 31.18
N PRO A 355 25.20 10.60 31.96
CA PRO A 355 24.11 9.68 31.62
C PRO A 355 23.50 9.92 30.23
N LEU A 356 23.54 11.15 29.73
CA LEU A 356 23.09 11.51 28.39
C LEU A 356 23.88 10.79 27.27
N GLU A 357 25.16 10.48 27.49
CA GLU A 357 26.00 9.78 26.52
C GLU A 357 25.53 8.34 26.27
N VAL A 358 24.76 7.75 27.19
CA VAL A 358 24.10 6.45 26.96
C VAL A 358 23.01 6.57 25.90
N ILE A 359 22.28 7.69 25.90
CA ILE A 359 21.25 7.97 24.90
C ILE A 359 21.92 8.24 23.55
N GLU A 360 22.81 9.24 23.50
CA GLU A 360 23.48 9.69 22.26
C GLU A 360 24.39 8.63 21.63
N GLY A 361 24.97 7.74 22.44
CA GLY A 361 25.82 6.65 22.00
C GLY A 361 25.06 5.34 21.87
N HIS A 362 24.84 4.64 22.99
CA HIS A 362 24.39 3.25 22.98
C HIS A 362 23.00 3.06 22.37
N LEU A 363 22.02 3.85 22.84
CA LEU A 363 20.64 3.73 22.41
C LEU A 363 20.45 4.24 20.97
N MET A 364 21.01 5.41 20.64
CA MET A 364 20.92 5.96 19.29
C MET A 364 21.63 5.11 18.24
N ASN A 365 22.75 4.47 18.55
CA ASN A 365 23.36 3.51 17.63
C ASN A 365 22.43 2.33 17.32
N GLY A 366 21.69 1.83 18.32
CA GLY A 366 20.68 0.80 18.10
C GLY A 366 19.49 1.30 17.28
N MET A 367 19.03 2.53 17.54
CA MET A 367 17.91 3.13 16.80
C MET A 367 18.25 3.52 15.37
N ASN A 368 19.49 3.91 15.09
CA ASN A 368 19.95 4.14 13.71
C ASN A 368 19.85 2.86 12.89
N ILE A 369 20.26 1.70 13.46
CA ILE A 369 20.10 0.40 12.79
C ILE A 369 18.62 0.08 12.55
N VAL A 370 17.73 0.37 13.51
CA VAL A 370 16.27 0.22 13.33
C VAL A 370 15.77 1.12 12.19
N GLY A 371 16.23 2.36 12.12
CA GLY A 371 15.91 3.32 11.06
C GLY A 371 16.40 2.85 9.68
N ASP A 372 17.63 2.37 9.59
CA ASP A 372 18.23 1.83 8.37
C ASP A 372 17.46 0.60 7.87
N LEU A 373 17.18 -0.37 8.77
CA LEU A 373 16.41 -1.57 8.44
C LEU A 373 14.97 -1.25 8.01
N PHE A 374 14.34 -0.24 8.62
CA PHE A 374 13.02 0.24 8.22
C PHE A 374 13.06 0.94 6.86
N GLY A 375 14.07 1.77 6.61
CA GLY A 375 14.29 2.43 5.32
C GLY A 375 14.60 1.46 4.17
N GLU A 376 15.28 0.35 4.48
CA GLU A 376 15.57 -0.75 3.54
C GLU A 376 14.38 -1.72 3.36
N GLY A 377 13.27 -1.54 4.09
CA GLY A 377 12.12 -2.44 4.05
C GLY A 377 12.36 -3.82 4.68
N LYS A 378 13.44 -3.98 5.47
CA LYS A 378 13.79 -5.20 6.21
C LYS A 378 13.14 -5.26 7.60
N MET A 379 12.62 -4.14 8.08
CA MET A 379 11.87 -4.00 9.33
C MET A 379 10.56 -3.29 9.03
N PHE A 380 9.50 -3.66 9.75
CA PHE A 380 8.15 -3.09 9.52
C PHE A 380 7.65 -2.33 10.73
N LEU A 381 6.62 -1.51 10.53
CA LEU A 381 6.11 -0.61 11.55
C LEU A 381 5.80 -1.28 12.91
N PRO A 382 5.19 -2.48 13.00
CA PRO A 382 4.99 -3.16 14.28
C PRO A 382 6.28 -3.33 15.09
N GLN A 383 7.38 -3.66 14.40
CA GLN A 383 8.67 -3.88 15.03
C GLN A 383 9.30 -2.55 15.45
N VAL A 384 9.20 -1.51 14.62
CA VAL A 384 9.69 -0.16 14.95
C VAL A 384 9.01 0.38 16.21
N VAL A 385 7.70 0.18 16.35
CA VAL A 385 6.95 0.58 17.56
C VAL A 385 7.39 -0.24 18.78
N LYS A 386 7.67 -1.54 18.62
CA LYS A 386 8.27 -2.36 19.69
C LYS A 386 9.68 -1.88 20.08
N SER A 387 10.51 -1.46 19.13
CA SER A 387 11.82 -0.86 19.40
C SER A 387 11.69 0.44 20.19
N ALA A 388 10.75 1.30 19.80
CA ALA A 388 10.47 2.56 20.47
C ALA A 388 10.09 2.37 21.95
N ARG A 389 9.31 1.34 22.25
CA ARG A 389 8.97 0.96 23.64
C ARG A 389 10.22 0.66 24.46
N VAL A 390 11.14 -0.14 23.93
CA VAL A 390 12.42 -0.45 24.60
C VAL A 390 13.26 0.81 24.80
N MET A 391 13.33 1.67 23.79
CA MET A 391 14.01 2.98 23.85
C MET A 391 13.42 3.87 24.96
N LYS A 392 12.09 4.03 25.02
CA LYS A 392 11.45 4.86 26.05
C LYS A 392 11.67 4.31 27.46
N LYS A 393 11.59 2.99 27.64
CA LYS A 393 11.87 2.35 28.94
C LYS A 393 13.30 2.61 29.40
N ALA A 394 14.27 2.52 28.48
CA ALA A 394 15.67 2.88 28.75
C ALA A 394 15.83 4.35 29.17
N VAL A 395 15.24 5.29 28.43
CA VAL A 395 15.31 6.73 28.73
C VAL A 395 14.62 7.06 30.06
N ALA A 396 13.45 6.45 30.32
CA ALA A 396 12.73 6.62 31.58
C ALA A 396 13.57 6.17 32.79
N TYR A 397 14.35 5.10 32.65
CA TYR A 397 15.31 4.67 33.67
C TYR A 397 16.45 5.68 33.88
N LEU A 398 16.97 6.29 32.80
CA LEU A 398 18.07 7.28 32.86
C LEU A 398 17.62 8.66 33.37
N GLN A 399 16.34 9.01 33.23
CA GLN A 399 15.79 10.33 33.53
C GLN A 399 16.20 10.89 34.91
N PRO A 400 16.12 10.12 36.04
CA PRO A 400 16.51 10.65 37.35
C PRO A 400 18.00 11.00 37.45
N TYR A 401 18.85 10.31 36.68
CA TYR A 401 20.29 10.58 36.63
C TYR A 401 20.61 11.80 35.76
N ILE A 402 19.89 11.97 34.65
CA ILE A 402 20.01 13.14 33.77
C ILE A 402 19.56 14.41 34.51
N GLU A 403 18.45 14.36 35.25
CA GLU A 403 17.95 15.51 36.02
C GLU A 403 18.87 15.92 37.18
N ALA A 404 19.65 14.97 37.71
CA ALA A 404 20.65 15.22 38.75
C ALA A 404 21.91 15.90 38.21
N GLU A 405 22.31 15.62 36.96
CA GLU A 405 23.34 16.34 36.22
C GLU A 405 22.73 17.57 35.52
N LYS A 406 22.59 18.68 36.26
CA LYS A 406 22.18 19.95 35.67
C LYS A 406 23.25 20.47 34.70
N ASP A 407 23.22 20.01 33.45
CA ASP A 407 23.81 20.71 32.30
C ASP A 407 22.83 20.71 31.12
N SER A 408 22.55 21.91 30.62
CA SER A 408 21.43 22.27 29.76
C SER A 408 21.70 22.11 28.26
N ASP A 409 22.57 21.18 27.86
CA ASP A 409 23.09 21.08 26.49
C ASP A 409 22.72 19.76 25.79
N SER A 410 21.51 19.24 26.04
CA SER A 410 20.94 18.19 25.17
C SER A 410 20.48 18.79 23.84
N GLN A 411 21.14 18.46 22.73
CA GLN A 411 20.65 18.83 21.39
C GLN A 411 19.85 17.68 20.79
N SER A 412 18.51 17.76 20.90
CA SER A 412 17.60 16.95 20.09
C SER A 412 17.83 17.22 18.59
N ALA A 413 17.52 16.26 17.71
CA ALA A 413 17.57 16.48 16.26
C ALA A 413 16.57 17.55 15.77
N GLY A 414 15.60 17.91 16.62
CA GLY A 414 14.62 18.96 16.44
C GLY A 414 13.38 18.69 17.30
N LYS A 415 12.56 19.72 17.52
CA LYS A 415 11.33 19.65 18.31
C LYS A 415 10.11 19.77 17.41
N ILE A 416 9.18 18.83 17.53
CA ILE A 416 8.01 18.71 16.66
C ILE A 416 6.74 18.74 17.51
N LEU A 417 5.83 19.64 17.18
CA LEU A 417 4.50 19.67 17.78
C LEU A 417 3.54 18.85 16.93
N MET A 418 2.84 17.88 17.52
CA MET A 418 1.83 17.07 16.84
C MET A 418 0.44 17.35 17.43
N ALA A 419 -0.57 17.54 16.58
CA ALA A 419 -1.94 17.74 17.02
C ALA A 419 -2.95 17.15 16.04
N THR A 420 -3.98 16.47 16.56
CA THR A 420 -5.20 16.22 15.77
C THR A 420 -6.08 17.46 15.86
N VAL A 421 -6.45 18.00 14.70
CA VAL A 421 -7.10 19.32 14.60
C VAL A 421 -8.45 19.38 15.30
N LYS A 422 -8.93 20.60 15.52
CA LYS A 422 -10.17 20.89 16.25
C LYS A 422 -11.35 20.06 15.73
N GLY A 423 -12.06 19.44 16.68
CA GLY A 423 -13.26 18.65 16.43
C GLY A 423 -13.02 17.26 15.81
N ASP A 424 -11.77 16.88 15.52
CA ASP A 424 -11.40 15.51 15.15
C ASP A 424 -10.82 14.75 16.35
N VAL A 425 -11.09 13.45 16.42
CA VAL A 425 -10.83 12.59 17.60
C VAL A 425 -9.90 11.43 17.29
N HIS A 426 -9.58 11.17 16.02
CA HIS A 426 -8.77 10.02 15.65
C HIS A 426 -7.28 10.37 15.66
N ASP A 427 -6.49 9.54 16.32
CA ASP A 427 -5.06 9.78 16.56
C ASP A 427 -4.14 8.60 16.26
N ILE A 428 -4.65 7.43 15.85
CA ILE A 428 -3.82 6.23 15.56
C ILE A 428 -2.65 6.58 14.64
N GLY A 429 -2.94 7.18 13.46
CA GLY A 429 -1.90 7.59 12.52
C GLY A 429 -0.95 8.66 13.08
N LYS A 430 -1.46 9.60 13.88
CA LYS A 430 -0.64 10.63 14.56
C LYS A 430 0.32 10.00 15.56
N ASN A 431 -0.14 9.05 16.37
CA ASN A 431 0.69 8.35 17.35
C ASN A 431 1.77 7.53 16.64
N ILE A 432 1.43 6.85 15.55
CA ILE A 432 2.41 6.13 14.73
C ILE A 432 3.51 7.08 14.21
N VAL A 433 3.14 8.21 13.61
CA VAL A 433 4.11 9.22 13.13
C VAL A 433 4.96 9.76 14.28
N SER A 434 4.35 10.03 15.43
CA SER A 434 5.04 10.52 16.63
C SER A 434 6.08 9.53 17.13
N VAL A 435 5.73 8.25 17.19
CA VAL A 435 6.65 7.18 17.59
C VAL A 435 7.81 7.05 16.60
N VAL A 436 7.53 7.02 15.30
CA VAL A 436 8.56 6.91 14.25
C VAL A 436 9.52 8.11 14.27
N LEU A 437 9.01 9.33 14.50
CA LEU A 437 9.85 10.52 14.63
C LEU A 437 10.67 10.49 15.94
N ALA A 438 10.08 10.06 17.07
CA ALA A 438 10.81 9.90 18.32
C ALA A 438 11.95 8.87 18.19
N CYS A 439 11.78 7.80 17.40
CA CYS A 439 12.84 6.84 17.08
C CYS A 439 14.05 7.48 16.39
N ASN A 440 13.88 8.65 15.76
CA ASN A 440 14.92 9.38 15.03
C ASN A 440 15.43 10.60 15.82
N ASN A 441 15.36 10.56 17.15
CA ASN A 441 15.87 11.59 18.07
C ASN A 441 15.16 12.96 17.98
N PHE A 442 13.93 13.00 17.47
CA PHE A 442 13.09 14.20 17.53
C PHE A 442 12.32 14.27 18.86
N GLU A 443 12.27 15.44 19.48
CA GLU A 443 11.43 15.69 20.66
C GLU A 443 9.99 15.92 20.19
N ILE A 444 9.05 15.07 20.63
CA ILE A 444 7.65 15.17 20.24
C ILE A 444 6.79 15.78 21.34
N ILE A 445 6.07 16.83 21.00
CA ILE A 445 5.05 17.46 21.85
C ILE A 445 3.69 17.16 21.26
N ASP A 446 3.03 16.10 21.76
CA ASP A 446 1.70 15.71 21.34
C ASP A 446 0.63 16.45 22.16
N LEU A 447 -0.15 17.32 21.51
CA LEU A 447 -1.25 18.05 22.15
C LEU A 447 -2.55 17.24 22.27
N GLY A 448 -2.58 16.03 21.73
CA GLY A 448 -3.73 15.13 21.72
C GLY A 448 -4.70 15.44 20.56
N VAL A 449 -5.99 15.29 20.87
CA VAL A 449 -7.10 15.42 19.90
C VAL A 449 -8.00 16.60 20.19
N MET A 450 -8.79 16.98 19.19
CA MET A 450 -9.70 18.15 19.23
C MET A 450 -8.98 19.46 19.61
N VAL A 451 -7.74 19.66 19.16
CA VAL A 451 -6.92 20.78 19.61
C VAL A 451 -7.27 22.06 18.84
N PRO A 452 -7.65 23.17 19.52
CA PRO A 452 -7.93 24.43 18.85
C PRO A 452 -6.69 25.06 18.19
N PRO A 453 -6.84 25.76 17.05
CA PRO A 453 -5.75 26.45 16.36
C PRO A 453 -4.94 27.38 17.28
N GLU A 454 -5.60 28.11 18.18
CA GLU A 454 -4.96 29.04 19.11
C GLU A 454 -4.00 28.28 20.03
N LYS A 455 -4.44 27.16 20.59
CA LYS A 455 -3.62 26.31 21.48
C LYS A 455 -2.44 25.69 20.74
N ILE A 456 -2.62 25.29 19.48
CA ILE A 456 -1.55 24.74 18.63
C ILE A 456 -0.45 25.79 18.46
N LEU A 457 -0.81 27.00 18.04
CA LEU A 457 0.16 28.07 17.77
C LEU A 457 0.79 28.63 19.04
N GLU A 458 0.01 28.83 20.10
CA GLU A 458 0.52 29.24 21.41
C GLU A 458 1.54 28.23 21.96
N SER A 459 1.23 26.93 21.85
CA SER A 459 2.14 25.88 22.29
C SER A 459 3.38 25.79 21.40
N ALA A 460 3.23 25.93 20.08
CA ALA A 460 4.35 25.92 19.15
C ALA A 460 5.37 27.03 19.47
N ILE A 461 4.87 28.24 19.76
CA ILE A 461 5.71 29.39 20.15
C ILE A 461 6.30 29.17 21.55
N LYS A 462 5.47 28.78 22.52
CA LYS A 462 5.89 28.58 23.92
C LYS A 462 7.01 27.55 24.04
N HIS A 463 6.90 26.45 23.29
CA HIS A 463 7.86 25.36 23.34
C HIS A 463 9.01 25.52 22.33
N GLN A 464 8.99 26.57 21.51
CA GLN A 464 9.99 26.85 20.46
C GLN A 464 10.19 25.65 19.56
N VAL A 465 9.10 25.17 18.95
CA VAL A 465 9.13 23.99 18.08
C VAL A 465 9.66 24.34 16.70
N ASP A 466 10.35 23.39 16.08
CA ASP A 466 10.94 23.54 14.75
C ASP A 466 9.98 23.12 13.62
N VAL A 467 9.00 22.26 13.92
CA VAL A 467 7.97 21.79 12.97
C VAL A 467 6.61 21.64 13.67
N ILE A 468 5.52 21.97 12.98
CA ILE A 468 4.15 21.68 13.41
C ILE A 468 3.56 20.60 12.49
N GLY A 469 3.04 19.51 13.05
CA GLY A 469 2.32 18.46 12.34
C GLY A 469 0.83 18.42 12.70
N LEU A 470 -0.02 18.48 11.69
CA LEU A 470 -1.47 18.41 11.82
C LEU A 470 -2.03 17.09 11.27
N SER A 471 -2.91 16.46 12.04
CA SER A 471 -3.63 15.24 11.67
C SER A 471 -5.13 15.47 11.55
N GLY A 472 -5.78 14.82 10.57
CA GLY A 472 -7.23 14.83 10.39
C GLY A 472 -7.74 13.61 9.62
N LEU A 473 -8.85 13.03 10.08
CA LEU A 473 -9.54 11.88 9.50
C LEU A 473 -10.79 12.28 8.71
N ILE A 474 -11.54 13.30 9.16
CA ILE A 474 -12.83 13.67 8.54
C ILE A 474 -12.72 14.93 7.68
N THR A 475 -13.62 15.08 6.71
CA THR A 475 -13.53 16.19 5.74
C THR A 475 -13.59 17.60 6.36
N PRO A 476 -14.33 17.87 7.47
CA PRO A 476 -14.26 19.16 8.16
C PRO A 476 -12.86 19.50 8.69
N SER A 477 -12.02 18.51 8.98
CA SER A 477 -10.65 18.69 9.48
C SER A 477 -9.75 19.40 8.47
N LEU A 478 -10.05 19.30 7.16
CA LEU A 478 -9.31 20.00 6.11
C LEU A 478 -9.48 21.53 6.20
N ASP A 479 -10.66 22.01 6.57
CA ASP A 479 -10.89 23.45 6.76
C ASP A 479 -10.16 23.97 8.00
N GLU A 480 -10.09 23.19 9.07
CA GLU A 480 -9.32 23.53 10.28
C GLU A 480 -7.81 23.63 9.97
N MET A 481 -7.28 22.73 9.13
CA MET A 481 -5.88 22.83 8.67
C MET A 481 -5.61 24.10 7.83
N ILE A 482 -6.55 24.49 6.96
CA ILE A 482 -6.47 25.76 6.21
C ILE A 482 -6.49 26.94 7.19
N PHE A 483 -7.36 26.91 8.20
CA PHE A 483 -7.47 27.97 9.20
C PHE A 483 -6.18 28.12 10.01
N VAL A 484 -5.57 27.01 10.45
CA VAL A 484 -4.25 27.05 11.11
C VAL A 484 -3.20 27.70 10.21
N ALA A 485 -3.14 27.33 8.93
CA ALA A 485 -2.19 27.93 7.98
C ALA A 485 -2.43 29.43 7.75
N GLN A 486 -3.69 29.88 7.68
CA GLN A 486 -4.05 31.30 7.59
C GLN A 486 -3.67 32.07 8.85
N GLU A 487 -3.85 31.45 10.02
CA GLU A 487 -3.54 32.06 11.30
C GLU A 487 -2.01 32.17 11.52
N MET A 488 -1.25 31.17 11.06
CA MET A 488 0.21 31.26 10.98
C MET A 488 0.66 32.43 10.11
N GLU A 489 0.05 32.63 8.95
CA GLU A 489 0.34 33.77 8.06
C GLU A 489 -0.01 35.11 8.74
N ARG A 490 -1.18 35.19 9.38
CA ARG A 490 -1.65 36.38 10.11
C ARG A 490 -0.69 36.77 11.24
N GLN A 491 -0.17 35.79 11.96
CA GLN A 491 0.80 35.97 13.04
C GLN A 491 2.26 35.99 12.57
N LYS A 492 2.51 35.82 11.26
CA LYS A 492 3.84 35.73 10.63
C LYS A 492 4.73 34.64 11.22
N ILE A 493 4.13 33.54 11.65
CA ILE A 493 4.85 32.34 12.09
C ILE A 493 5.45 31.68 10.85
N GLN A 494 6.76 31.39 10.89
CA GLN A 494 7.54 30.84 9.77
C GLN A 494 7.89 29.34 9.95
N ILE A 495 7.34 28.70 10.98
CA ILE A 495 7.59 27.29 11.30
C ILE A 495 6.99 26.40 10.18
N PRO A 496 7.73 25.44 9.61
CA PRO A 496 7.19 24.47 8.66
C PRO A 496 5.96 23.71 9.19
N LEU A 497 4.98 23.51 8.31
CA LEU A 497 3.72 22.83 8.57
C LEU A 497 3.63 21.50 7.82
N LEU A 498 3.54 20.39 8.55
CA LEU A 498 3.26 19.07 8.00
C LEU A 498 1.77 18.78 8.06
N ILE A 499 1.22 18.31 6.94
CA ILE A 499 -0.19 17.95 6.79
C ILE A 499 -0.29 16.44 6.55
N GLY A 500 -1.08 15.74 7.38
CA GLY A 500 -1.31 14.29 7.24
C GLY A 500 -2.69 13.84 7.76
N GLY A 501 -2.99 12.55 7.58
CA GLY A 501 -4.27 11.93 7.96
C GLY A 501 -5.15 11.56 6.75
N ALA A 502 -6.16 10.70 6.96
CA ALA A 502 -6.84 9.98 5.88
C ALA A 502 -7.54 10.87 4.83
N THR A 503 -8.06 12.03 5.23
CA THR A 503 -8.71 12.97 4.31
C THR A 503 -7.74 13.90 3.60
N THR A 504 -6.47 13.93 4.01
CA THR A 504 -5.46 14.80 3.42
C THR A 504 -4.89 14.22 2.13
N SER A 505 -4.42 15.10 1.24
CA SER A 505 -3.74 14.68 0.01
C SER A 505 -2.78 15.75 -0.47
N LYS A 506 -1.79 15.34 -1.28
CA LYS A 506 -0.89 16.28 -1.98
C LYS A 506 -1.69 17.30 -2.80
N ALA A 507 -2.76 16.84 -3.45
CA ALA A 507 -3.63 17.69 -4.25
C ALA A 507 -4.33 18.77 -3.41
N HIS A 508 -4.99 18.38 -2.31
CA HIS A 508 -5.66 19.33 -1.42
C HIS A 508 -4.64 20.33 -0.82
N THR A 509 -3.51 19.83 -0.35
CA THR A 509 -2.46 20.64 0.29
C THR A 509 -1.90 21.67 -0.69
N ALA A 510 -1.50 21.27 -1.90
CA ALA A 510 -0.94 22.17 -2.91
C ALA A 510 -1.94 23.21 -3.41
N VAL A 511 -3.24 22.87 -3.49
CA VAL A 511 -4.27 23.73 -4.07
C VAL A 511 -4.94 24.64 -3.03
N LYS A 512 -5.04 24.23 -1.76
CA LYS A 512 -5.86 24.91 -0.75
C LYS A 512 -5.11 25.37 0.51
N ILE A 513 -4.09 24.65 0.96
CA ILE A 513 -3.39 24.96 2.22
C ILE A 513 -2.09 25.72 1.96
N ALA A 514 -1.21 25.20 1.11
CA ALA A 514 0.06 25.85 0.78
C ALA A 514 -0.09 27.29 0.24
N PRO A 515 -1.12 27.65 -0.57
CA PRO A 515 -1.24 29.01 -1.08
C PRO A 515 -1.62 30.08 -0.05
N VAL A 516 -2.12 29.69 1.14
CA VAL A 516 -2.58 30.63 2.18
C VAL A 516 -1.52 30.89 3.25
N SER A 517 -0.32 30.31 3.13
CA SER A 517 0.78 30.47 4.08
C SER A 517 2.10 30.69 3.35
N SER A 518 2.91 31.62 3.85
CA SER A 518 4.29 31.84 3.43
C SER A 518 5.26 30.82 4.02
N SER A 519 4.86 30.09 5.08
CA SER A 519 5.66 29.01 5.64
C SER A 519 5.71 27.79 4.69
N PRO A 520 6.74 26.95 4.78
CA PRO A 520 6.73 25.66 4.08
C PRO A 520 5.53 24.82 4.55
N VAL A 521 4.67 24.39 3.62
CA VAL A 521 3.56 23.47 3.89
C VAL A 521 3.78 22.20 3.09
N ILE A 522 3.90 21.05 3.76
CA ILE A 522 4.25 19.78 3.13
C ILE A 522 3.25 18.71 3.53
N HIS A 523 2.65 18.07 2.52
CA HIS A 523 1.86 16.86 2.70
C HIS A 523 2.78 15.65 2.89
N VAL A 524 2.51 14.88 3.93
CA VAL A 524 3.21 13.62 4.24
C VAL A 524 2.21 12.48 4.17
N ASN A 525 2.47 11.51 3.30
CA ASN A 525 1.54 10.39 3.04
C ASN A 525 1.44 9.43 4.23
N ASP A 526 2.58 9.08 4.82
CA ASP A 526 2.71 8.00 5.80
C ASP A 526 3.88 8.30 6.76
N ALA A 527 3.98 7.51 7.83
CA ALA A 527 4.99 7.71 8.86
C ALA A 527 6.41 7.43 8.38
N SER A 528 6.59 6.52 7.40
CA SER A 528 7.92 6.19 6.86
C SER A 528 8.58 7.40 6.19
N ARG A 529 7.79 8.21 5.49
CA ARG A 529 8.26 9.41 4.81
C ARG A 529 8.44 10.60 5.74
N ALA A 530 7.79 10.61 6.91
CA ALA A 530 7.84 11.74 7.84
C ALA A 530 9.27 12.05 8.30
N VAL A 531 10.08 11.02 8.55
CA VAL A 531 11.49 11.17 8.99
C VAL A 531 12.31 11.92 7.96
N ALA A 532 12.31 11.45 6.71
CA ALA A 532 13.08 12.08 5.64
C ALA A 532 12.64 13.53 5.37
N VAL A 533 11.33 13.79 5.45
CA VAL A 533 10.78 15.14 5.28
C VAL A 533 11.28 16.08 6.38
N VAL A 534 11.18 15.67 7.64
CA VAL A 534 11.62 16.48 8.79
C VAL A 534 13.13 16.70 8.77
N SER A 535 13.92 15.65 8.52
CA SER A 535 15.38 15.76 8.44
C SER A 535 15.82 16.74 7.35
N ASN A 536 15.19 16.72 6.18
CA ASN A 536 15.47 17.67 5.11
C ASN A 536 15.03 19.10 5.47
N LEU A 537 13.92 19.26 6.20
CA LEU A 537 13.43 20.56 6.68
C LEU A 537 14.35 21.20 7.72
N LEU A 538 15.02 20.40 8.55
CA LEU A 538 15.89 20.88 9.62
C LEU A 538 17.37 20.95 9.23
N SER A 539 17.74 20.34 8.10
CA SER A 539 19.11 20.39 7.55
C SER A 539 19.49 21.79 7.08
N ARG A 540 20.57 22.36 7.63
CA ARG A 540 21.10 23.68 7.23
C ARG A 540 21.52 23.75 5.76
N GLU A 541 21.95 22.63 5.18
CA GLU A 541 22.42 22.58 3.79
C GLU A 541 21.28 22.33 2.80
N GLN A 542 20.31 21.50 3.17
CA GLN A 542 19.28 21.00 2.25
C GLN A 542 17.93 21.73 2.39
N GLN A 543 17.66 22.40 3.50
CA GLN A 543 16.35 23.04 3.77
C GLN A 543 15.91 23.96 2.64
N THR A 544 16.76 24.91 2.22
CA THR A 544 16.41 25.91 1.22
C THR A 544 16.06 25.26 -0.13
N SER A 545 16.93 24.35 -0.62
CA SER A 545 16.73 23.68 -1.90
C SER A 545 15.54 22.70 -1.86
N TYR A 546 15.31 22.05 -0.72
CA TYR A 546 14.20 21.13 -0.52
C TYR A 546 12.85 21.87 -0.50
N VAL A 547 12.74 22.96 0.26
CA VAL A 547 11.52 23.79 0.32
C VAL A 547 11.22 24.40 -1.05
N GLU A 548 12.24 24.90 -1.76
CA GLU A 548 12.07 25.45 -3.10
C GLU A 548 11.59 24.39 -4.10
N LYS A 549 12.17 23.18 -4.06
CA LYS A 549 11.72 22.04 -4.87
C LYS A 549 10.25 21.71 -4.61
N ILE A 550 9.83 21.59 -3.35
CA ILE A 550 8.43 21.28 -3.02
C ILE A 550 7.49 22.39 -3.48
N ARG A 551 7.87 23.67 -3.33
CA ARG A 551 7.09 24.80 -3.84
C ARG A 551 6.90 24.72 -5.36
N ILE A 552 7.97 24.49 -6.11
CA ILE A 552 7.91 24.32 -7.57
C ILE A 552 7.01 23.14 -7.93
N ASP A 553 7.16 22.00 -7.26
CA ASP A 553 6.33 20.82 -7.48
C ASP A 553 4.85 21.11 -7.22
N TYR A 554 4.54 21.86 -6.17
CA TYR A 554 3.16 22.23 -5.81
C TYR A 554 2.56 23.26 -6.77
N ASP A 555 3.34 24.24 -7.20
CA ASP A 555 2.92 25.23 -8.18
C ASP A 555 2.64 24.58 -9.54
N GLN A 556 3.55 23.72 -10.02
CA GLN A 556 3.34 22.94 -11.25
C GLN A 556 2.14 22.00 -11.14
N PHE A 557 1.99 21.32 -10.00
CA PHE A 557 0.84 20.45 -9.76
C PHE A 557 -0.46 21.26 -9.77
N ARG A 558 -0.49 22.41 -9.10
CA ARG A 558 -1.65 23.30 -9.02
C ARG A 558 -2.01 23.83 -10.41
N GLU A 559 -1.04 24.30 -11.19
CA GLU A 559 -1.26 24.74 -12.57
C GLU A 559 -1.83 23.61 -13.43
N LYS A 560 -1.22 22.41 -13.41
CA LYS A 560 -1.74 21.24 -14.13
C LYS A 560 -3.12 20.82 -13.64
N PHE A 561 -3.41 20.90 -12.34
CA PHE A 561 -4.71 20.56 -11.77
C PHE A 561 -5.80 21.54 -12.21
N LEU A 562 -5.48 22.84 -12.24
CA LEU A 562 -6.36 23.89 -12.75
C LEU A 562 -6.54 23.79 -14.27
N GLN A 563 -5.51 23.39 -15.02
CA GLN A 563 -5.57 23.17 -16.48
C GLN A 563 -6.28 21.86 -16.87
N ARG A 564 -6.10 20.77 -16.11
CA ARG A 564 -6.81 19.48 -16.25
C ARG A 564 -8.26 19.53 -15.84
N SER A 565 -8.72 20.67 -15.32
CA SER A 565 -10.14 21.00 -15.32
C SER A 565 -10.58 21.28 -16.76
N GLU A 566 -10.44 20.30 -17.66
CA GLU A 566 -11.30 20.19 -18.84
C GLU A 566 -12.72 20.41 -18.35
N THR A 567 -13.49 21.18 -19.12
CA THR A 567 -14.84 21.65 -18.81
C THR A 567 -15.77 20.44 -18.59
N LYS A 568 -15.71 19.84 -17.41
CA LYS A 568 -16.67 18.85 -16.95
C LYS A 568 -18.01 19.56 -16.93
N THR A 569 -18.89 19.17 -17.82
CA THR A 569 -20.23 19.73 -17.86
C THR A 569 -21.02 19.16 -16.68
N TYR A 570 -21.56 20.06 -15.87
CA TYR A 570 -22.48 19.71 -14.79
C TYR A 570 -23.89 20.09 -15.21
N LEU A 571 -24.85 19.21 -14.93
CA LEU A 571 -26.26 19.48 -15.14
C LEU A 571 -26.80 20.37 -14.01
N SER A 572 -27.82 21.17 -14.33
CA SER A 572 -28.60 21.84 -13.28
C SER A 572 -29.24 20.81 -12.36
N ILE A 573 -29.52 21.18 -11.11
CA ILE A 573 -30.19 20.27 -10.17
C ILE A 573 -31.56 19.82 -10.70
N ALA A 574 -32.26 20.67 -11.46
CA ALA A 574 -33.52 20.33 -12.10
C ALA A 574 -33.35 19.24 -13.17
N ASP A 575 -32.34 19.36 -14.04
CA ASP A 575 -32.05 18.36 -15.08
C ASP A 575 -31.55 17.04 -14.49
N ALA A 576 -30.73 17.11 -13.44
CA ALA A 576 -30.28 15.93 -12.70
C ALA A 576 -31.46 15.19 -12.06
N ARG A 577 -32.42 15.91 -11.45
CA ARG A 577 -33.68 15.33 -10.92
C ARG A 577 -34.55 14.73 -12.01
N ALA A 578 -34.63 15.36 -13.19
CA ALA A 578 -35.39 14.81 -14.32
C ALA A 578 -34.83 13.46 -14.82
N ASN A 579 -33.51 13.27 -14.70
CA ASN A 579 -32.79 12.04 -15.00
C ASN A 579 -32.42 11.22 -13.74
N ALA A 580 -33.25 11.27 -12.70
CA ALA A 580 -33.13 10.45 -11.51
C ALA A 580 -33.22 8.95 -11.83
N LEU A 581 -32.70 8.10 -10.92
CA LEU A 581 -32.88 6.66 -11.03
C LEU A 581 -34.37 6.33 -10.92
N ARG A 582 -34.92 5.64 -11.93
CA ARG A 582 -36.32 5.18 -11.93
C ARG A 582 -36.36 3.70 -11.64
N LEU A 583 -36.88 3.35 -10.46
CA LEU A 583 -37.11 1.98 -10.05
C LEU A 583 -38.56 1.59 -10.34
N ASP A 584 -38.79 0.30 -10.59
CA ASP A 584 -40.12 -0.24 -10.88
C ASP A 584 -40.92 -0.44 -9.58
N TRP A 585 -41.48 0.65 -9.08
CA TRP A 585 -42.33 0.66 -7.88
C TRP A 585 -43.71 0.03 -8.11
N GLU A 586 -44.12 -0.20 -9.36
CA GLU A 586 -45.40 -0.87 -9.66
C GLU A 586 -45.31 -2.36 -9.34
N ASN A 587 -44.20 -3.00 -9.74
CA ASN A 587 -43.96 -4.44 -9.55
C ASN A 587 -43.09 -4.77 -8.32
N PHE A 588 -42.60 -3.78 -7.59
CA PHE A 588 -41.91 -3.96 -6.33
C PHE A 588 -42.80 -3.60 -5.14
N ARG A 589 -42.73 -4.39 -4.06
CA ARG A 589 -43.32 -4.04 -2.76
C ARG A 589 -42.26 -4.14 -1.69
N PRO A 590 -41.96 -3.04 -0.96
CA PRO A 590 -41.01 -3.07 0.14
C PRO A 590 -41.43 -4.07 1.22
N ALA A 591 -40.46 -4.78 1.76
CA ALA A 591 -40.70 -5.67 2.89
C ALA A 591 -40.94 -4.84 4.17
N THR A 592 -42.05 -5.11 4.85
CA THR A 592 -42.34 -4.50 6.15
C THR A 592 -41.39 -5.06 7.22
N PRO A 593 -40.69 -4.20 8.00
CA PRO A 593 -39.90 -4.63 9.14
C PRO A 593 -40.70 -5.47 10.13
N LYS A 594 -40.11 -6.59 10.60
CA LYS A 594 -40.68 -7.41 11.67
C LYS A 594 -40.72 -6.67 13.01
N ASN A 595 -39.74 -5.81 13.25
CA ASN A 595 -39.61 -5.01 14.47
C ASN A 595 -39.36 -3.54 14.09
N MET A 596 -40.40 -2.71 14.25
CA MET A 596 -40.30 -1.26 14.03
C MET A 596 -39.92 -0.53 15.32
N GLY A 597 -39.50 0.72 15.15
CA GLY A 597 -39.05 1.58 16.24
C GLY A 597 -37.60 1.35 16.57
N ALA A 598 -37.16 1.93 17.69
CA ALA A 598 -35.76 1.98 18.07
C ALA A 598 -35.41 0.97 19.18
N HIS A 599 -34.36 0.20 18.95
CA HIS A 599 -33.85 -0.87 19.79
C HIS A 599 -32.46 -0.50 20.35
N THR A 600 -32.19 -0.93 21.58
CA THR A 600 -30.91 -0.71 22.24
C THR A 600 -30.31 -2.05 22.66
N LEU A 601 -29.03 -2.23 22.35
CA LEU A 601 -28.20 -3.30 22.88
C LEU A 601 -27.14 -2.66 23.78
N LYS A 602 -27.10 -3.04 25.05
CA LYS A 602 -26.03 -2.68 26.00
C LYS A 602 -25.33 -3.95 26.45
N ASP A 603 -24.08 -3.84 26.86
CA ASP A 603 -23.27 -4.97 27.31
C ASP A 603 -23.25 -6.13 26.29
N PHE A 604 -23.16 -5.79 24.99
CA PHE A 604 -23.19 -6.81 23.95
C PHE A 604 -21.90 -7.68 24.02
N PRO A 605 -22.01 -9.01 23.97
CA PRO A 605 -20.85 -9.91 24.10
C PRO A 605 -19.87 -9.72 22.93
N LEU A 606 -18.66 -9.23 23.25
CA LEU A 606 -17.60 -8.95 22.28
C LEU A 606 -17.13 -10.20 21.51
N ASP A 607 -17.20 -11.39 22.13
CA ASP A 607 -16.85 -12.66 21.50
C ASP A 607 -17.72 -12.97 20.27
N ARG A 608 -18.95 -12.46 20.22
CA ARG A 608 -19.83 -12.60 19.04
C ARG A 608 -19.40 -11.75 17.86
N LEU A 609 -18.57 -10.73 18.06
CA LEU A 609 -18.11 -9.83 17.01
C LEU A 609 -16.85 -10.36 16.31
N ILE A 610 -16.07 -11.23 16.96
CA ILE A 610 -14.80 -11.75 16.41
C ILE A 610 -14.96 -12.35 15.00
N PRO A 611 -16.00 -13.17 14.70
CA PRO A 611 -16.14 -13.76 13.37
C PRO A 611 -16.43 -12.76 12.25
N TYR A 612 -16.81 -11.52 12.60
CA TYR A 612 -17.18 -10.45 11.66
C TYR A 612 -16.04 -9.44 11.45
N ILE A 613 -14.88 -9.66 12.07
CA ILE A 613 -13.73 -8.75 11.90
C ILE A 613 -13.17 -8.91 10.48
N ASP A 614 -13.11 -7.80 9.75
CA ASP A 614 -12.19 -7.65 8.62
C ASP A 614 -10.82 -7.22 9.15
N TRP A 615 -9.85 -8.14 9.06
CA TRP A 615 -8.47 -7.94 9.49
C TRP A 615 -7.63 -7.18 8.45
N THR A 616 -8.10 -7.03 7.21
CA THR A 616 -7.32 -6.34 6.17
C THR A 616 -6.99 -4.90 6.55
N PRO A 617 -7.96 -4.08 7.03
CA PRO A 617 -7.63 -2.73 7.48
C PRO A 617 -6.83 -2.69 8.78
N PHE A 618 -6.88 -3.73 9.62
CA PHE A 618 -6.00 -3.82 10.80
C PHE A 618 -4.53 -3.86 10.37
N PHE A 619 -4.16 -4.71 9.41
CA PHE A 619 -2.79 -4.74 8.88
C PHE A 619 -2.39 -3.43 8.21
N ARG A 620 -3.31 -2.80 7.48
CA ARG A 620 -3.06 -1.48 6.87
C ARG A 620 -2.80 -0.39 7.90
N SER A 621 -3.50 -0.39 9.04
CA SER A 621 -3.22 0.55 10.14
C SER A 621 -1.80 0.38 10.70
N TRP A 622 -1.22 -0.80 10.55
CA TRP A 622 0.16 -1.14 10.90
C TRP A 622 1.12 -1.09 9.71
N ASP A 623 0.74 -0.41 8.61
CA ASP A 623 1.56 -0.22 7.41
C ASP A 623 2.03 -1.56 6.77
N LEU A 624 1.23 -2.62 6.96
CA LEU A 624 1.43 -3.92 6.32
C LEU A 624 0.42 -4.06 5.17
N HIS A 625 0.92 -4.02 3.94
CA HIS A 625 0.11 -4.12 2.73
C HIS A 625 -0.11 -5.58 2.34
N GLY A 626 -1.39 -5.96 2.22
CA GLY A 626 -1.81 -7.30 1.84
C GLY A 626 -3.24 -7.56 2.30
N LYS A 627 -3.89 -8.58 1.74
CA LYS A 627 -5.24 -8.99 2.12
C LYS A 627 -5.16 -10.11 3.17
N TYR A 628 -6.00 -10.07 4.21
CA TYR A 628 -6.13 -11.20 5.12
C TYR A 628 -7.00 -12.30 4.48
N PRO A 629 -6.69 -13.61 4.64
CA PRO A 629 -5.58 -14.18 5.41
C PRO A 629 -4.26 -14.34 4.63
N GLU A 630 -4.24 -14.02 3.32
CA GLU A 630 -3.09 -14.23 2.44
C GLU A 630 -1.81 -13.56 2.94
N ILE A 631 -1.94 -12.36 3.54
CA ILE A 631 -0.84 -11.59 4.13
C ILE A 631 -0.04 -12.37 5.18
N LEU A 632 -0.66 -13.33 5.88
CA LEU A 632 0.03 -14.16 6.88
C LEU A 632 1.06 -15.12 6.24
N SER A 633 0.88 -15.43 4.96
CA SER A 633 1.76 -16.31 4.18
C SER A 633 2.61 -15.55 3.17
N ASP A 634 2.59 -14.22 3.22
CA ASP A 634 3.38 -13.37 2.33
C ASP A 634 4.89 -13.62 2.54
N SER A 635 5.65 -13.63 1.44
CA SER A 635 7.08 -13.95 1.49
C SER A 635 7.95 -12.85 2.10
N VAL A 636 7.47 -11.61 2.13
CA VAL A 636 8.19 -10.44 2.64
C VAL A 636 7.69 -10.08 4.03
N VAL A 637 6.38 -9.91 4.20
CA VAL A 637 5.77 -9.43 5.45
C VAL A 637 5.11 -10.53 6.29
N GLY A 638 4.99 -11.76 5.78
CA GLY A 638 4.12 -12.77 6.39
C GLY A 638 4.52 -13.21 7.80
N ILE A 639 5.82 -13.24 8.09
CA ILE A 639 6.31 -13.53 9.45
C ILE A 639 5.82 -12.45 10.41
N GLN A 640 6.03 -11.18 10.07
CA GLN A 640 5.66 -10.04 10.91
C GLN A 640 4.15 -9.84 10.99
N ALA A 641 3.41 -10.10 9.91
CA ALA A 641 1.97 -10.12 9.91
C ALA A 641 1.43 -11.21 10.86
N THR A 642 2.06 -12.41 10.85
CA THR A 642 1.68 -13.50 11.76
C THR A 642 1.98 -13.18 13.21
N GLU A 643 3.13 -12.58 13.52
CA GLU A 643 3.47 -12.13 14.87
C GLU A 643 2.52 -11.04 15.37
N LEU A 644 2.28 -9.99 14.57
CA LEU A 644 1.34 -8.92 14.89
C LEU A 644 -0.07 -9.47 15.12
N PHE A 645 -0.51 -10.41 14.27
CA PHE A 645 -1.81 -11.05 14.42
C PHE A 645 -1.89 -11.86 15.72
N SER A 646 -0.83 -12.59 16.08
CA SER A 646 -0.76 -13.32 17.35
C SER A 646 -0.91 -12.38 18.56
N ASP A 647 -0.19 -11.27 18.57
CA ASP A 647 -0.29 -10.26 19.64
C ASP A 647 -1.70 -9.66 19.72
N ALA A 648 -2.31 -9.38 18.55
CA ALA A 648 -3.67 -8.89 18.46
C ALA A 648 -4.69 -9.89 19.02
N GLN A 649 -4.52 -11.18 18.73
CA GLN A 649 -5.36 -12.25 19.28
C GLN A 649 -5.19 -12.39 20.80
N GLU A 650 -3.96 -12.29 21.32
CA GLU A 650 -3.70 -12.34 22.76
C GLU A 650 -4.37 -11.17 23.48
N MET A 651 -4.17 -9.94 23.00
CA MET A 651 -4.82 -8.76 23.58
C MET A 651 -6.36 -8.84 23.43
N LEU A 652 -6.88 -9.32 22.31
CA LEU A 652 -8.32 -9.52 22.12
C LEU A 652 -8.91 -10.49 23.15
N ASN A 653 -8.19 -11.58 23.46
CA ASN A 653 -8.60 -12.51 24.52
C ASN A 653 -8.61 -11.84 25.90
N GLN A 654 -7.61 -10.99 26.20
CA GLN A 654 -7.56 -10.24 27.46
C GLN A 654 -8.71 -9.21 27.55
N ILE A 655 -8.97 -8.46 26.47
CA ILE A 655 -10.09 -7.52 26.38
C ILE A 655 -11.42 -8.19 26.77
N ILE A 656 -11.64 -9.42 26.30
CA ILE A 656 -12.86 -10.18 26.56
C ILE A 656 -12.88 -10.74 27.98
N ALA A 657 -11.79 -11.39 28.40
CA ALA A 657 -11.68 -12.04 29.70
C ALA A 657 -11.80 -11.04 30.86
N GLU A 658 -11.17 -9.89 30.72
CA GLU A 658 -11.12 -8.84 31.74
C GLU A 658 -12.15 -7.72 31.51
N LYS A 659 -12.93 -7.80 30.43
CA LYS A 659 -13.98 -6.83 30.07
C LYS A 659 -13.45 -5.39 30.00
N TRP A 660 -12.34 -5.20 29.29
CA TRP A 660 -11.73 -3.87 29.14
C TRP A 660 -12.60 -2.91 28.33
N LEU A 661 -13.36 -3.43 27.37
CA LEU A 661 -14.19 -2.64 26.46
C LEU A 661 -15.67 -3.02 26.60
N GLU A 662 -16.56 -2.06 26.35
CA GLU A 662 -18.01 -2.29 26.32
C GLU A 662 -18.59 -2.04 24.92
N ALA A 663 -19.35 -3.01 24.40
CA ALA A 663 -20.06 -2.88 23.13
C ALA A 663 -21.51 -2.43 23.35
N ARG A 664 -21.87 -1.30 22.71
CA ARG A 664 -23.22 -0.72 22.74
C ARG A 664 -23.72 -0.44 21.33
N ALA A 665 -25.01 -0.66 21.11
CA ALA A 665 -25.67 -0.33 19.85
C ALA A 665 -27.04 0.30 20.07
N ARG A 666 -27.37 1.26 19.21
CA ARG A 666 -28.69 1.84 19.08
C ARG A 666 -29.07 1.82 17.60
N PHE A 667 -30.20 1.24 17.26
CA PHE A 667 -30.67 1.22 15.87
C PHE A 667 -32.20 1.29 15.83
N GLY A 668 -32.76 1.62 14.68
CA GLY A 668 -34.21 1.60 14.52
C GLY A 668 -34.64 1.51 13.08
N LEU A 669 -35.86 1.00 12.88
CA LEU A 669 -36.52 0.84 11.58
C LEU A 669 -37.82 1.62 11.60
N PHE A 670 -38.02 2.46 10.58
CA PHE A 670 -39.10 3.43 10.55
C PHE A 670 -39.81 3.42 9.20
N PRO A 671 -41.13 3.63 9.16
CA PRO A 671 -41.82 3.92 7.91
C PRO A 671 -41.22 5.18 7.27
N ALA A 672 -40.99 5.12 5.97
CA ALA A 672 -40.36 6.21 5.23
C ALA A 672 -40.91 6.33 3.81
N TYR A 673 -40.79 7.52 3.24
CA TYR A 673 -41.04 7.75 1.83
C TYR A 673 -40.08 8.80 1.28
N SER A 674 -39.79 8.74 -0.02
CA SER A 674 -39.00 9.78 -0.68
C SER A 674 -39.88 10.97 -1.09
N GLN A 675 -39.34 12.17 -0.90
CA GLN A 675 -39.94 13.42 -1.37
C GLN A 675 -38.85 14.27 -2.03
N GLY A 676 -38.80 14.22 -3.36
CA GLY A 676 -37.71 14.83 -4.12
C GLY A 676 -36.39 14.09 -3.86
N ASP A 677 -35.40 14.79 -3.32
CA ASP A 677 -34.10 14.22 -2.93
C ASP A 677 -34.03 13.89 -1.43
N ASP A 678 -35.11 14.06 -0.68
CA ASP A 678 -35.14 13.85 0.77
C ASP A 678 -35.89 12.57 1.13
N ILE A 679 -35.59 12.03 2.31
CA ILE A 679 -36.26 10.89 2.91
C ILE A 679 -37.04 11.38 4.13
N MET A 680 -38.35 11.20 4.10
CA MET A 680 -39.25 11.57 5.19
C MET A 680 -39.43 10.36 6.10
N ILE A 681 -39.07 10.50 7.37
CA ILE A 681 -39.17 9.44 8.38
C ILE A 681 -40.42 9.66 9.21
N CYS A 682 -41.28 8.65 9.28
CA CYS A 682 -42.57 8.72 9.94
C CYS A 682 -42.58 7.95 11.27
N ASP A 683 -43.55 8.29 12.11
CA ASP A 683 -43.79 7.63 13.38
C ASP A 683 -44.18 6.16 13.13
N PRO A 684 -43.55 5.18 13.81
CA PRO A 684 -43.94 3.77 13.71
C PRO A 684 -45.40 3.50 14.10
N GLU A 685 -45.99 4.34 14.97
CA GLU A 685 -47.39 4.22 15.41
C GLU A 685 -48.35 5.02 14.53
N ASP A 686 -47.85 6.00 13.77
CA ASP A 686 -48.62 6.84 12.86
C ASP A 686 -47.81 7.20 11.60
N SER A 687 -47.99 6.41 10.54
CA SER A 687 -47.25 6.57 9.28
C SER A 687 -47.55 7.87 8.53
N GLN A 688 -48.50 8.70 8.98
CA GLN A 688 -48.77 10.03 8.43
C GLN A 688 -47.98 11.14 9.14
N LYS A 689 -47.48 10.87 10.35
CA LYS A 689 -46.75 11.83 11.16
C LYS A 689 -45.27 11.73 10.89
N VAL A 690 -44.73 12.71 10.16
CA VAL A 690 -43.28 12.86 9.97
C VAL A 690 -42.62 13.25 11.30
N ILE A 691 -41.63 12.47 11.74
CA ILE A 691 -40.87 12.68 12.98
C ILE A 691 -39.42 13.06 12.73
N SER A 692 -38.88 12.79 11.54
CA SER A 692 -37.55 13.23 11.13
C SER A 692 -37.46 13.35 9.61
N LYS A 693 -36.45 14.07 9.14
CA LYS A 693 -36.19 14.31 7.73
C LYS A 693 -34.69 14.17 7.46
N TRP A 694 -34.34 13.28 6.55
CA TRP A 694 -32.95 13.08 6.11
C TRP A 694 -32.77 13.69 4.73
N LEU A 695 -31.73 14.52 4.58
CA LEU A 695 -31.42 15.18 3.32
C LEU A 695 -30.41 14.34 2.56
N THR A 696 -30.67 14.12 1.28
CA THR A 696 -29.69 13.51 0.38
C THR A 696 -29.27 14.49 -0.71
N LEU A 697 -28.11 14.19 -1.31
CA LEU A 697 -27.52 14.95 -2.41
C LEU A 697 -27.54 14.11 -3.69
N ARG A 698 -27.66 14.78 -4.83
CA ARG A 698 -27.77 14.17 -6.16
C ARG A 698 -26.52 14.43 -6.99
N GLN A 699 -26.07 13.41 -7.72
CA GLN A 699 -24.98 13.55 -8.69
C GLN A 699 -25.33 14.58 -9.77
N GLN A 700 -24.40 15.48 -10.12
CA GLN A 700 -24.62 16.50 -11.16
C GLN A 700 -23.65 16.43 -12.34
N LEU A 701 -22.60 15.59 -12.27
CA LEU A 701 -21.69 15.42 -13.40
C LEU A 701 -22.43 14.76 -14.57
N GLN A 702 -22.39 15.38 -15.76
CA GLN A 702 -23.01 14.82 -16.96
C GLN A 702 -22.48 13.42 -17.24
N LYS A 703 -23.38 12.44 -17.28
CA LYS A 703 -23.07 11.04 -17.56
C LYS A 703 -23.27 10.68 -19.02
N LYS A 704 -22.73 9.52 -19.42
CA LYS A 704 -23.06 8.88 -20.71
C LYS A 704 -24.57 8.64 -20.82
N ALA A 705 -25.10 8.67 -22.04
CA ALA A 705 -26.52 8.44 -22.30
C ALA A 705 -26.99 7.12 -21.66
N GLY A 706 -28.17 7.14 -21.04
CA GLY A 706 -28.77 5.98 -20.36
C GLY A 706 -28.34 5.78 -18.90
N GLN A 707 -27.38 6.55 -18.37
CA GLN A 707 -27.02 6.47 -16.96
C GLN A 707 -27.78 7.50 -16.10
N PRO A 708 -28.38 7.09 -14.97
CA PRO A 708 -29.14 7.98 -14.10
C PRO A 708 -28.23 8.80 -13.17
N HIS A 709 -28.70 9.95 -12.72
CA HIS A 709 -28.06 10.77 -11.70
C HIS A 709 -28.64 10.40 -10.34
N ARG A 710 -27.87 9.65 -9.54
CA ARG A 710 -28.39 9.01 -8.32
C ARG A 710 -28.41 9.98 -7.14
N ALA A 711 -29.42 9.80 -6.29
CA ALA A 711 -29.47 10.26 -4.91
C ALA A 711 -29.90 9.07 -4.03
N LEU A 712 -29.53 9.02 -2.75
CA LEU A 712 -29.92 7.90 -1.88
C LEU A 712 -31.44 7.80 -1.70
N ALA A 713 -32.15 8.93 -1.77
CA ALA A 713 -33.61 8.96 -1.71
C ALA A 713 -34.28 8.18 -2.86
N ASP A 714 -33.58 7.96 -3.99
CA ASP A 714 -34.12 7.20 -5.12
C ASP A 714 -34.41 5.73 -4.76
N TYR A 715 -33.79 5.20 -3.69
CA TYR A 715 -33.97 3.82 -3.20
C TYR A 715 -35.13 3.63 -2.23
N ILE A 716 -35.92 4.68 -1.97
CA ILE A 716 -37.11 4.64 -1.10
C ILE A 716 -38.33 5.01 -1.93
N ALA A 717 -39.42 4.25 -1.78
CA ALA A 717 -40.63 4.48 -2.56
C ALA A 717 -41.17 5.90 -2.35
N PRO A 718 -41.53 6.62 -3.43
CA PRO A 718 -42.08 7.96 -3.29
C PRO A 718 -43.50 7.93 -2.74
N ALA A 719 -43.90 9.01 -2.07
CA ALA A 719 -45.25 9.16 -1.51
C ALA A 719 -46.39 8.90 -2.52
N SER A 720 -46.13 9.15 -3.81
CA SER A 720 -47.09 8.95 -4.90
C SER A 720 -47.43 7.49 -5.18
N THR A 721 -46.66 6.52 -4.67
CA THR A 721 -46.95 5.08 -4.82
C THR A 721 -48.15 4.62 -4.00
N GLY A 722 -48.52 5.36 -2.95
CA GLY A 722 -49.67 5.04 -2.09
C GLY A 722 -49.45 3.89 -1.10
N TYR A 723 -48.23 3.35 -0.99
CA TYR A 723 -47.84 2.39 0.05
C TYR A 723 -46.61 2.86 0.81
N SER A 724 -46.40 2.34 2.02
CA SER A 724 -45.24 2.67 2.86
C SER A 724 -44.01 1.87 2.46
N ASP A 725 -42.88 2.55 2.32
CA ASP A 725 -41.55 1.96 2.37
C ASP A 725 -40.95 2.19 3.77
N TYR A 726 -39.71 1.77 3.98
CA TYR A 726 -39.05 1.81 5.28
C TYR A 726 -37.58 2.15 5.11
N CYS A 727 -37.02 2.80 6.13
CA CYS A 727 -35.60 3.06 6.22
C CYS A 727 -35.14 2.82 7.66
N GLY A 728 -33.87 2.48 7.82
CA GLY A 728 -33.27 2.28 9.12
C GLY A 728 -32.13 3.24 9.39
N ALA A 729 -31.75 3.34 10.66
CA ALA A 729 -30.53 4.00 11.09
C ALA A 729 -29.91 3.25 12.27
N PHE A 730 -28.60 3.40 12.44
CA PHE A 730 -27.86 2.80 13.54
C PHE A 730 -26.71 3.67 14.02
N CYS A 731 -26.30 3.41 15.26
CA CYS A 731 -25.03 3.81 15.85
C CYS A 731 -24.53 2.66 16.74
N VAL A 732 -23.32 2.18 16.51
CA VAL A 732 -22.62 1.19 17.32
C VAL A 732 -21.33 1.78 17.86
N SER A 733 -20.90 1.31 19.03
CA SER A 733 -19.60 1.66 19.60
C SER A 733 -19.06 0.52 20.43
N THR A 734 -17.75 0.31 20.33
CA THR A 734 -16.95 -0.61 21.17
C THR A 734 -15.80 0.15 21.84
N GLY A 735 -15.82 1.49 21.77
CA GLY A 735 -14.72 2.34 22.22
C GLY A 735 -14.78 2.76 23.69
N PHE A 736 -15.82 2.39 24.44
CA PHE A 736 -15.88 2.67 25.88
C PHE A 736 -14.84 1.83 26.62
N GLY A 737 -13.93 2.47 27.36
CA GLY A 737 -12.78 1.82 28.00
C GLY A 737 -11.48 1.90 27.19
N THR A 738 -11.55 2.22 25.90
CA THR A 738 -10.37 2.29 25.02
C THR A 738 -9.42 3.40 25.42
N GLN A 739 -9.92 4.61 25.70
CA GLN A 739 -9.08 5.74 26.05
C GLN A 739 -8.39 5.52 27.40
N GLU A 740 -9.11 5.01 28.39
CA GLU A 740 -8.57 4.72 29.71
C GLU A 740 -7.44 3.68 29.64
N LYS A 741 -7.63 2.61 28.85
CA LYS A 741 -6.60 1.58 28.66
C LYS A 741 -5.41 2.07 27.81
N ALA A 742 -5.66 2.80 26.74
CA ALA A 742 -4.61 3.41 25.93
C ALA A 742 -3.74 4.36 26.77
N ALA A 743 -4.36 5.21 27.59
CA ALA A 743 -3.64 6.12 28.49
C ALA A 743 -2.84 5.39 29.57
N ALA A 744 -3.34 4.24 30.06
CA ALA A 744 -2.59 3.40 30.99
C ALA A 744 -1.32 2.82 30.33
N PHE A 745 -1.42 2.30 29.10
CA PHE A 745 -0.26 1.82 28.35
C PHE A 745 0.72 2.96 28.03
N GLU A 746 0.23 4.14 27.65
CA GLU A 746 1.06 5.32 27.40
C GLU A 746 1.82 5.77 28.66
N ALA A 747 1.17 5.74 29.84
CA ALA A 747 1.82 6.03 31.13
C ALA A 747 2.92 5.00 31.50
N GLU A 748 2.80 3.77 30.99
CA GLU A 748 3.81 2.70 31.12
C GLU A 748 4.85 2.73 29.99
N ASN A 749 4.83 3.75 29.11
CA ASN A 749 5.67 3.86 27.92
C ASN A 749 5.49 2.71 26.89
N ASP A 750 4.32 2.08 26.87
CA ASP A 750 3.97 1.01 25.92
C ASP A 750 3.09 1.54 24.77
N ASP A 751 3.72 2.26 23.84
CA ASP A 751 3.02 2.79 22.65
C ASP A 751 2.45 1.67 21.77
N TYR A 752 3.10 0.50 21.76
CA TYR A 752 2.65 -0.67 20.98
C TYR A 752 1.27 -1.12 21.46
N SER A 753 1.12 -1.33 22.76
CA SER A 753 -0.15 -1.76 23.34
C SER A 753 -1.21 -0.66 23.28
N SER A 754 -0.84 0.61 23.40
CA SER A 754 -1.76 1.74 23.21
C SER A 754 -2.33 1.79 21.78
N ILE A 755 -1.48 1.64 20.76
CA ILE A 755 -1.94 1.60 19.36
C ILE A 755 -2.77 0.34 19.10
N MET A 756 -2.36 -0.80 19.64
CA MET A 756 -3.07 -2.09 19.50
C MET A 756 -4.49 -2.03 20.05
N ILE A 757 -4.70 -1.50 21.26
CA ILE A 757 -6.05 -1.42 21.86
C ILE A 757 -6.96 -0.48 21.06
N LYS A 758 -6.43 0.64 20.54
CA LYS A 758 -7.18 1.56 19.67
C LYS A 758 -7.56 0.88 18.35
N ALA A 759 -6.63 0.18 17.71
CA ALA A 759 -6.87 -0.55 16.46
C ALA A 759 -7.87 -1.70 16.63
N LEU A 760 -7.77 -2.48 17.71
CA LEU A 760 -8.71 -3.56 18.02
C LEU A 760 -10.11 -3.03 18.34
N ALA A 761 -10.22 -1.95 19.11
CA ALA A 761 -11.50 -1.31 19.37
C ALA A 761 -12.19 -0.86 18.07
N ASP A 762 -11.44 -0.28 17.14
CA ASP A 762 -11.94 0.12 15.81
C ASP A 762 -12.40 -1.09 14.97
N ARG A 763 -11.62 -2.17 14.94
CA ARG A 763 -12.02 -3.43 14.28
C ARG A 763 -13.30 -4.02 14.86
N LEU A 764 -13.46 -3.97 16.18
CA LEU A 764 -14.66 -4.43 16.87
C LEU A 764 -15.88 -3.54 16.56
N ALA A 765 -15.69 -2.23 16.37
CA ALA A 765 -16.79 -1.31 16.01
C ALA A 765 -17.32 -1.61 14.60
N GLU A 766 -16.42 -1.82 13.64
CA GLU A 766 -16.78 -2.21 12.27
C GLU A 766 -17.43 -3.60 12.22
N ALA A 767 -16.87 -4.56 12.97
CA ALA A 767 -17.47 -5.89 13.12
C ALA A 767 -18.88 -5.81 13.73
N PHE A 768 -19.12 -4.88 14.67
CA PHE A 768 -20.46 -4.66 15.22
C PHE A 768 -21.41 -4.06 14.20
N ALA A 769 -20.95 -3.14 13.35
CA ALA A 769 -21.76 -2.60 12.26
C ALA A 769 -22.16 -3.70 11.25
N GLU A 770 -21.24 -4.60 10.90
CA GLU A 770 -21.51 -5.74 10.01
C GLU A 770 -22.49 -6.75 10.65
N TYR A 771 -22.21 -7.18 11.88
CA TYR A 771 -23.08 -8.08 12.65
C TYR A 771 -24.50 -7.51 12.78
N LEU A 772 -24.60 -6.24 13.18
CA LEU A 772 -25.90 -5.60 13.38
C LEU A 772 -26.65 -5.47 12.06
N HIS A 773 -25.95 -5.14 10.98
CA HIS A 773 -26.57 -5.08 9.66
C HIS A 773 -27.11 -6.44 9.24
N GLU A 774 -26.34 -7.53 9.38
CA GLU A 774 -26.84 -8.88 9.12
C GLU A 774 -28.07 -9.22 9.98
N ALA A 775 -28.01 -8.95 11.29
CA ALA A 775 -29.14 -9.17 12.17
C ALA A 775 -30.38 -8.36 11.76
N VAL A 776 -30.20 -7.14 11.25
CA VAL A 776 -31.29 -6.32 10.69
C VAL A 776 -31.86 -6.98 9.43
N ARG A 777 -31.03 -7.43 8.49
CA ARG A 777 -31.50 -8.08 7.25
C ARG A 777 -32.30 -9.35 7.53
N GLN A 778 -31.82 -10.19 8.46
CA GLN A 778 -32.40 -11.51 8.74
C GLN A 778 -33.57 -11.46 9.74
N ASN A 779 -33.43 -10.68 10.82
CA ASN A 779 -34.28 -10.79 12.01
C ASN A 779 -35.15 -9.55 12.28
N PHE A 780 -34.58 -8.34 12.29
CA PHE A 780 -35.35 -7.14 12.65
C PHE A 780 -36.17 -6.56 11.49
N TRP A 781 -35.54 -6.38 10.33
CA TRP A 781 -36.25 -6.04 9.09
C TRP A 781 -36.79 -7.32 8.45
N GLY A 782 -35.92 -8.32 8.29
CA GLY A 782 -36.33 -9.67 7.89
C GLY A 782 -36.64 -9.86 6.41
N TYR A 783 -36.09 -9.01 5.53
CA TYR A 783 -36.25 -9.15 4.08
C TYR A 783 -35.31 -10.19 3.45
N ALA A 784 -34.35 -10.73 4.22
CA ALA A 784 -33.41 -11.75 3.80
C ALA A 784 -33.23 -12.81 4.91
N SER A 785 -34.33 -13.36 5.43
CA SER A 785 -34.29 -14.32 6.56
C SER A 785 -33.65 -15.67 6.25
N ASP A 786 -33.47 -15.99 4.97
CA ASP A 786 -32.82 -17.20 4.45
C ASP A 786 -31.36 -16.98 4.04
N GLU A 787 -30.80 -15.80 4.32
CA GLU A 787 -29.41 -15.45 4.00
C GLU A 787 -28.42 -16.32 4.78
N THR A 788 -27.46 -16.91 4.07
CA THR A 788 -26.34 -17.67 4.66
C THR A 788 -25.05 -17.24 3.97
N LEU A 789 -24.40 -16.22 4.50
CA LEU A 789 -23.17 -15.64 3.94
C LEU A 789 -21.96 -15.97 4.82
N THR A 790 -20.82 -16.18 4.17
CA THR A 790 -19.54 -16.22 4.88
C THR A 790 -19.05 -14.80 5.20
N ASN A 791 -18.09 -14.66 6.10
CA ASN A 791 -17.51 -13.34 6.37
C ASN A 791 -16.90 -12.68 5.11
N ASP A 792 -16.27 -13.47 4.23
CA ASP A 792 -15.75 -12.97 2.95
C ASP A 792 -16.87 -12.47 2.02
N ASP A 793 -18.03 -13.12 2.04
CA ASP A 793 -19.20 -12.65 1.29
C ASP A 793 -19.79 -11.37 1.89
N LEU A 794 -19.75 -11.21 3.22
CA LEU A 794 -20.16 -9.98 3.91
C LEU A 794 -19.22 -8.82 3.56
N ILE A 795 -17.90 -9.03 3.62
CA ILE A 795 -16.87 -8.05 3.22
C ILE A 795 -17.02 -7.66 1.75
N SER A 796 -17.35 -8.62 0.89
CA SER A 796 -17.61 -8.40 -0.54
C SER A 796 -19.02 -7.85 -0.83
N GLU A 797 -19.79 -7.52 0.22
CA GLU A 797 -21.14 -6.93 0.15
C GLU A 797 -22.14 -7.73 -0.70
N LYS A 798 -22.06 -9.07 -0.70
CA LYS A 798 -22.94 -9.94 -1.51
C LYS A 798 -24.39 -10.05 -0.99
N TYR A 799 -24.74 -9.31 0.05
CA TYR A 799 -26.09 -9.22 0.60
C TYR A 799 -26.96 -8.19 -0.15
N LYS A 800 -28.27 -8.24 0.09
CA LYS A 800 -29.23 -7.24 -0.43
C LYS A 800 -29.29 -6.03 0.50
N GLY A 801 -29.30 -4.84 -0.10
CA GLY A 801 -29.37 -3.58 0.63
C GLY A 801 -28.00 -3.01 0.99
N ILE A 802 -27.99 -1.80 1.54
CA ILE A 802 -26.77 -1.05 1.87
C ILE A 802 -26.90 -0.34 3.21
N ARG A 803 -25.76 0.04 3.80
CA ARG A 803 -25.69 0.75 5.09
C ARG A 803 -24.87 2.07 5.04
N PRO A 804 -25.23 3.03 4.17
CA PRO A 804 -24.42 4.24 3.95
C PRO A 804 -24.31 5.10 5.20
N ALA A 805 -23.08 5.57 5.47
CA ALA A 805 -22.74 6.35 6.64
C ALA A 805 -22.43 7.83 6.29
N PRO A 806 -23.06 8.82 6.96
CA PRO A 806 -22.78 10.24 6.73
C PRO A 806 -21.29 10.59 6.82
N GLY A 807 -20.74 11.16 5.75
CA GLY A 807 -19.31 11.44 5.55
C GLY A 807 -18.67 10.60 4.45
N TYR A 808 -19.27 9.46 4.09
CA TYR A 808 -18.81 8.64 2.96
C TYR A 808 -19.24 9.25 1.62
N PRO A 809 -18.60 8.86 0.49
CA PRO A 809 -18.87 9.47 -0.83
C PRO A 809 -20.34 9.46 -1.30
N ALA A 810 -21.16 8.49 -0.85
CA ALA A 810 -22.58 8.41 -1.20
C ALA A 810 -23.47 9.40 -0.42
N CYS A 811 -23.03 9.81 0.76
CA CYS A 811 -23.72 10.78 1.63
C CYS A 811 -22.67 11.63 2.38
N PRO A 812 -21.92 12.49 1.68
CA PRO A 812 -20.74 13.15 2.24
C PRO A 812 -21.06 14.21 3.29
N ASP A 813 -22.34 14.54 3.48
CA ASP A 813 -22.76 15.57 4.43
C ASP A 813 -22.75 15.06 5.87
N HIS A 814 -21.79 15.56 6.66
CA HIS A 814 -21.68 15.20 8.08
C HIS A 814 -22.86 15.72 8.93
N LEU A 815 -23.55 16.80 8.53
CA LEU A 815 -24.67 17.36 9.30
C LEU A 815 -25.83 16.38 9.47
N GLU A 816 -25.96 15.41 8.58
CA GLU A 816 -26.95 14.33 8.65
C GLU A 816 -26.81 13.44 9.90
N LYS A 817 -25.65 13.46 10.60
CA LYS A 817 -25.54 12.79 11.89
C LYS A 817 -26.48 13.41 12.94
N LYS A 818 -26.75 14.72 12.91
CA LYS A 818 -27.63 15.37 13.90
C LYS A 818 -29.06 14.81 13.91
N PRO A 819 -29.81 14.78 12.79
CA PRO A 819 -31.15 14.20 12.79
C PRO A 819 -31.14 12.68 13.08
N LEU A 820 -30.07 11.96 12.77
CA LEU A 820 -29.89 10.56 13.18
C LEU A 820 -29.77 10.44 14.71
N TRP A 821 -28.92 11.28 15.33
CA TRP A 821 -28.71 11.33 16.77
C TRP A 821 -30.00 11.66 17.52
N GLU A 822 -30.74 12.65 17.02
CA GLU A 822 -32.03 13.08 17.58
C GLU A 822 -33.09 11.97 17.47
N LEU A 823 -33.23 11.36 16.28
CA LEU A 823 -34.22 10.30 16.05
C LEU A 823 -33.98 9.08 16.95
N LEU A 824 -32.73 8.62 17.05
CA LEU A 824 -32.37 7.44 17.82
C LEU A 824 -32.11 7.74 19.30
N ARG A 825 -31.96 9.02 19.68
CA ARG A 825 -31.50 9.47 21.00
C ARG A 825 -30.17 8.80 21.39
N VAL A 826 -29.20 8.84 20.49
CA VAL A 826 -27.94 8.08 20.60
C VAL A 826 -27.18 8.43 21.88
N GLU A 827 -26.93 9.71 22.12
CA GLU A 827 -26.16 10.16 23.29
C GLU A 827 -26.84 9.79 24.61
N GLU A 828 -28.14 10.03 24.73
CA GLU A 828 -28.93 9.70 25.94
C GLU A 828 -28.98 8.19 26.23
N THR A 829 -28.98 7.36 25.18
CA THR A 829 -29.26 5.93 25.33
C THR A 829 -28.00 5.08 25.41
N ILE A 830 -26.99 5.35 24.59
CA ILE A 830 -25.74 4.57 24.52
C ILE A 830 -24.48 5.38 24.85
N GLY A 831 -24.59 6.71 25.01
CA GLY A 831 -23.48 7.56 25.46
C GLY A 831 -22.49 7.98 24.38
N VAL A 832 -22.79 7.73 23.10
CA VAL A 832 -21.94 8.18 21.99
C VAL A 832 -22.31 9.63 21.65
N SER A 833 -21.37 10.56 21.77
CA SER A 833 -21.56 11.99 21.53
C SER A 833 -20.99 12.43 20.18
N LEU A 834 -21.39 13.62 19.72
CA LEU A 834 -20.84 14.27 18.52
C LEU A 834 -20.01 15.50 18.91
N THR A 835 -18.83 15.64 18.32
CA THR A 835 -18.01 16.86 18.46
C THR A 835 -18.61 18.02 17.64
N GLU A 836 -18.02 19.21 17.76
CA GLU A 836 -18.38 20.37 16.93
C GLU A 836 -18.24 20.10 15.42
N SER A 837 -17.26 19.26 15.03
CA SER A 837 -17.04 18.82 13.64
C SER A 837 -17.83 17.55 13.28
N LEU A 838 -18.69 17.07 14.19
CA LEU A 838 -19.50 15.86 14.03
C LEU A 838 -18.68 14.58 13.84
N ALA A 839 -17.50 14.53 14.47
CA ALA A 839 -16.84 13.27 14.78
C ALA A 839 -17.57 12.59 15.95
N MET A 840 -17.53 11.26 16.00
CA MET A 840 -18.18 10.48 17.05
C MET A 840 -17.22 10.21 18.20
N TRP A 841 -17.70 10.29 19.43
CA TRP A 841 -16.95 9.90 20.62
C TRP A 841 -17.73 8.87 21.46
N PRO A 842 -17.16 7.70 21.81
CA PRO A 842 -15.79 7.23 21.55
C PRO A 842 -15.42 7.11 20.07
N ALA A 843 -14.13 7.23 19.74
CA ALA A 843 -13.64 7.22 18.35
C ALA A 843 -14.01 5.92 17.60
N ALA A 844 -13.88 4.76 18.25
CA ALA A 844 -14.31 3.46 17.73
C ALA A 844 -15.85 3.33 17.74
N SER A 845 -16.49 4.06 16.84
CA SER A 845 -17.94 4.10 16.65
C SER A 845 -18.28 4.18 15.17
N VAL A 846 -19.39 3.55 14.77
CA VAL A 846 -19.92 3.59 13.40
C VAL A 846 -21.40 3.97 13.44
N SER A 847 -21.83 4.88 12.57
CA SER A 847 -23.24 5.26 12.44
C SER A 847 -23.62 5.40 10.97
N GLY A 848 -24.83 5.01 10.63
CA GLY A 848 -25.32 5.14 9.26
C GLY A 848 -26.79 4.77 9.13
N TYR A 849 -27.19 4.58 7.88
CA TYR A 849 -28.55 4.23 7.48
C TYR A 849 -28.68 2.75 7.13
N TYR A 850 -29.90 2.30 6.88
CA TYR A 850 -30.20 1.01 6.24
C TYR A 850 -31.20 1.20 5.11
N PHE A 851 -30.87 0.68 3.92
CA PHE A 851 -31.74 0.65 2.75
C PHE A 851 -31.90 -0.80 2.28
N ALA A 852 -33.14 -1.27 2.15
CA ALA A 852 -33.43 -2.66 1.79
C ALA A 852 -33.62 -2.91 0.29
N HIS A 853 -33.76 -1.86 -0.52
CA HIS A 853 -34.06 -2.03 -1.94
C HIS A 853 -32.93 -2.84 -2.63
N PRO A 854 -33.24 -3.90 -3.40
CA PRO A 854 -32.22 -4.83 -3.93
C PRO A 854 -31.28 -4.20 -4.96
N GLN A 855 -31.66 -3.07 -5.56
CA GLN A 855 -30.80 -2.30 -6.49
C GLN A 855 -30.03 -1.15 -5.80
N ALA A 856 -30.17 -1.01 -4.48
CA ALA A 856 -29.40 -0.04 -3.71
C ALA A 856 -27.92 -0.38 -3.78
N GLN A 857 -27.09 0.62 -4.07
CA GLN A 857 -25.64 0.46 -4.22
C GLN A 857 -24.94 1.72 -3.75
N TYR A 858 -23.70 1.59 -3.30
CA TYR A 858 -22.84 2.75 -3.04
C TYR A 858 -22.47 3.45 -4.35
N PHE A 859 -22.45 4.77 -4.34
CA PHE A 859 -21.99 5.59 -5.46
C PHE A 859 -21.27 6.83 -4.93
N GLY A 860 -20.29 7.35 -5.67
CA GLY A 860 -19.69 8.65 -5.34
C GLY A 860 -20.58 9.80 -5.80
N LEU A 861 -20.94 10.72 -4.90
CA LEU A 861 -21.68 11.94 -5.26
C LEU A 861 -20.94 12.76 -6.33
N GLY A 862 -19.62 12.81 -6.24
CA GLY A 862 -18.78 13.66 -7.07
C GLY A 862 -18.90 15.13 -6.65
N LYS A 863 -18.84 16.03 -7.65
CA LYS A 863 -19.00 17.47 -7.42
C LYS A 863 -20.43 17.95 -7.69
N ILE A 864 -20.87 18.92 -6.91
CA ILE A 864 -22.16 19.60 -7.01
C ILE A 864 -21.97 21.08 -7.35
N THR A 865 -22.94 21.66 -8.02
CA THR A 865 -22.94 23.08 -8.42
C THR A 865 -23.65 23.97 -7.40
N GLU A 866 -23.51 25.27 -7.60
CA GLU A 866 -24.02 26.32 -6.71
C GLU A 866 -25.56 26.29 -6.55
N ASP A 867 -26.29 25.83 -7.55
CA ASP A 867 -27.74 25.69 -7.51
C ASP A 867 -28.20 24.61 -6.52
N GLN A 868 -27.57 23.43 -6.52
CA GLN A 868 -27.84 22.38 -5.54
C GLN A 868 -27.41 22.82 -4.13
N LEU A 869 -26.31 23.57 -3.99
CA LEU A 869 -25.90 24.12 -2.69
C LEU A 869 -26.98 25.07 -2.12
N LYS A 870 -27.57 25.94 -2.95
CA LYS A 870 -28.65 26.84 -2.54
C LYS A 870 -29.93 26.09 -2.17
N ASP A 871 -30.31 25.10 -2.97
CA ASP A 871 -31.45 24.22 -2.69
C ASP A 871 -31.25 23.44 -1.37
N TYR A 872 -30.06 22.89 -1.15
CA TYR A 872 -29.69 22.23 0.09
C TYR A 872 -29.75 23.18 1.30
N SER A 873 -29.17 24.39 1.19
CA SER A 873 -29.19 25.42 2.23
C SER A 873 -30.62 25.77 2.66
N GLN A 874 -31.54 25.88 1.70
CA GLN A 874 -32.96 26.10 1.97
C GLN A 874 -33.62 24.88 2.64
N ARG A 875 -33.40 23.66 2.12
CA ARG A 875 -33.97 22.42 2.69
C ARG A 875 -33.52 22.17 4.13
N ARG A 876 -32.27 22.52 4.44
CA ARG A 876 -31.64 22.35 5.76
C ARG A 876 -32.02 23.47 6.73
N GLY A 877 -32.34 24.67 6.22
CA GLY A 877 -32.58 25.86 7.03
C GLY A 877 -31.30 26.52 7.55
N LEU A 878 -30.18 26.39 6.81
CA LEU A 878 -28.90 27.00 7.18
C LEU A 878 -28.55 28.17 6.24
N PRO A 879 -27.82 29.19 6.73
CA PRO A 879 -27.22 30.21 5.87
C PRO A 879 -26.33 29.59 4.78
N LEU A 880 -26.35 30.16 3.57
CA LEU A 880 -25.60 29.63 2.43
C LEU A 880 -24.10 29.52 2.68
N GLN A 881 -23.52 30.42 3.48
CA GLN A 881 -22.10 30.37 3.84
C GLN A 881 -21.78 29.16 4.72
N GLU A 882 -22.66 28.81 5.66
CA GLU A 882 -22.49 27.64 6.52
C GLU A 882 -22.65 26.35 5.72
N ALA A 883 -23.66 26.26 4.86
CA ALA A 883 -23.82 25.14 3.93
C ALA A 883 -22.59 24.97 3.02
N ARG A 884 -21.99 26.08 2.55
CA ARG A 884 -20.76 26.05 1.76
C ARG A 884 -19.60 25.46 2.53
N LYS A 885 -19.44 25.79 3.83
CA LYS A 885 -18.39 25.25 4.68
C LYS A 885 -18.48 23.72 4.71
N TRP A 886 -19.63 23.18 5.09
CA TRP A 886 -19.81 21.72 5.22
C TRP A 886 -19.68 20.94 3.90
N LEU A 887 -20.11 21.51 2.78
CA LEU A 887 -20.05 20.84 1.47
C LEU A 887 -18.86 21.28 0.60
N ASN A 888 -17.92 22.07 1.14
CA ASN A 888 -16.75 22.57 0.41
C ASN A 888 -16.00 21.47 -0.38
N PRO A 889 -15.74 20.27 0.18
CA PRO A 889 -15.07 19.19 -0.54
C PRO A 889 -15.85 18.71 -1.77
N ASN A 890 -17.17 18.90 -1.80
CA ASN A 890 -18.06 18.46 -2.87
C ASN A 890 -18.41 19.57 -3.86
N LEU A 891 -17.96 20.81 -3.68
CA LEU A 891 -18.28 21.88 -4.62
C LEU A 891 -17.35 21.87 -5.84
N VAL A 892 -17.93 22.20 -7.00
CA VAL A 892 -17.17 22.55 -8.20
C VAL A 892 -16.32 23.79 -7.89
N SER A 893 -15.00 23.67 -8.06
CA SER A 893 -14.08 24.79 -7.95
C SER A 893 -14.44 25.86 -8.98
N LYS A 894 -14.55 27.11 -8.56
CA LYS A 894 -14.62 28.24 -9.50
C LYS A 894 -13.27 28.53 -10.12
#